data_AF-A0A9N8EM92-F1
#
_entry.id   AF-A0A9N8EM92-F1
#
_cell.length_a   1.000
_cell.length_b   1.000
_cell.length_c   1.000
_cell.angle_alpha   90.00
_cell.angle_beta   90.00
_cell.angle_gamma   90.00
#
_symmetry.space_group_name_H-M   'P 1'
#
loop_
_entity.id
_entity.type
_entity.pdbx_description
1 polymer ?
#
loop_
_entity_poly.entity_id
_entity_poly.type
_entity_poly.pdbx_seq_one_letter_code
_entity_poly.pdbx_strand_id
1 'polypeptide(L)'
;MMLSLEAPTCWALLLLSFLPVQLASAKNMNNGVYHIANPAATKDGSPGYSTEYQTEYFEVYSAVISTYYSQVYWALLDPVKLPEHILKRFANKTMAIVGYEVDQVQVQPDGTEIPVPITHAYNHHYLTTIWDSTKVELVKRSKPTHYGHNNGHGEPFTFEDLSPQQGPVKLGGVQIPSKQSFFEGNGAEMRLSYHGYPKGYAQLVHNPDSWSIYVMQIDTWNREESSPKFKPGPLPKSSPVYNDSTATYSGLLECPCNDKMLSTKVYYKRYKSLNLSDEHQCVGQLRNASECWEGGQFVAPTPNVRTHMLKGDDSKPPFCSVRLHDDGALDVFWNDMADSVLDHHQVREDPSKVIGFVSNNAINASVSLDSGTNAATLTLVGPADAWFGMALGTDTMCNEAWEGDECPETGAGPYAIIVSGDSVQERNLAFHGKGVILPPSIKVISNTVEGGNRTVVITRSLQGADDRYFSFDSRGALNYQVPVIVARGCSLTFAQHCQHGSTMLNFIKVETPLQICQDGIVSQIGGRNFEMDGRCPPEASSLFEQKNPSCWLDTYQGGLSCCHHLQTLLDSDQYIPWKDQLLEYQIKFRYYFEEYVPAKATAPPSHQNLYRIYRQTESFAGEYDVVQCPPGTPPSQCVHQITARFSVLDLQKDSGREDADGIQLVYAGPHCHAPSCLSMELYNADTGHLLCRSEPIKGQSTDRVYDELGYIAIPPCLWGYEEGLMDPIFLPSNATLLAIKRNNNTLLHTGEMASWQCRGVFVVNKKTGAETGDRGKAVNKEKTMFQIDVAENDEQELNQRSRRGSPEVPV
;
A
#
# COMPACT_ATOMS: atom_id res chain seq x y z
N MET A 1 53.36 -65.05 1.88
CA MET A 1 52.30 -65.79 1.16
C MET A 1 51.53 -66.58 2.22
N MET A 2 50.22 -66.36 2.31
CA MET A 2 49.21 -67.06 3.13
C MET A 2 49.15 -66.89 4.67
N LEU A 3 47.91 -66.59 5.08
CA LEU A 3 47.13 -67.05 6.25
C LEU A 3 47.14 -66.26 7.59
N SER A 4 46.00 -65.59 7.79
CA SER A 4 45.00 -65.78 8.86
C SER A 4 45.16 -65.16 10.27
N LEU A 5 44.02 -64.58 10.67
CA LEU A 5 43.34 -64.61 11.98
C LEU A 5 43.52 -63.44 12.98
N GLU A 6 42.33 -62.99 13.41
CA GLU A 6 41.91 -62.48 14.71
C GLU A 6 41.95 -60.96 15.03
N ALA A 7 40.75 -60.47 15.37
CA ALA A 7 40.46 -59.17 15.99
C ALA A 7 40.93 -59.15 17.46
N PRO A 8 41.01 -57.96 18.08
CA PRO A 8 39.95 -57.67 19.05
C PRO A 8 39.49 -56.21 19.14
N THR A 9 38.29 -56.10 19.71
CA THR A 9 37.54 -54.95 20.23
C THR A 9 38.35 -53.88 20.95
N CYS A 10 38.04 -52.60 20.70
CA CYS A 10 38.39 -51.49 21.58
C CYS A 10 37.16 -50.60 21.83
N TRP A 11 36.86 -50.39 23.11
CA TRP A 11 35.75 -49.60 23.62
C TRP A 11 35.98 -48.10 23.34
N ALA A 12 35.06 -47.46 22.63
CA ALA A 12 35.06 -46.00 22.49
C ALA A 12 34.16 -45.37 23.57
N LEU A 13 34.79 -44.71 24.54
CA LEU A 13 34.15 -43.77 25.46
C LEU A 13 33.59 -42.58 24.67
N LEU A 14 32.26 -42.52 24.55
CA LEU A 14 31.52 -41.33 24.12
C LEU A 14 31.43 -40.37 25.32
N LEU A 15 32.40 -39.46 25.43
CA LEU A 15 32.28 -38.26 26.26
C LEU A 15 31.31 -37.30 25.56
N LEU A 16 30.04 -37.39 25.92
CA LEU A 16 29.04 -36.35 25.68
C LEU A 16 29.46 -35.11 26.48
N SER A 17 30.14 -34.17 25.84
CA SER A 17 30.31 -32.82 26.34
C SER A 17 28.95 -32.12 26.28
N PHE A 18 28.17 -32.23 27.36
CA PHE A 18 27.10 -31.28 27.65
C PHE A 18 27.76 -29.93 27.93
N LEU A 19 27.92 -29.12 26.88
CA LEU A 19 28.13 -27.69 27.05
C LEU A 19 26.83 -27.12 27.65
N PRO A 20 26.86 -26.53 28.85
CA PRO A 20 25.71 -25.79 29.34
C PRO A 20 25.49 -24.62 28.40
N VAL A 21 24.32 -24.57 27.76
CA VAL A 21 23.82 -23.35 27.11
C VAL A 21 23.67 -22.33 28.24
N GLN A 22 24.71 -21.52 28.46
CA GLN A 22 24.58 -20.29 29.22
C GLN A 22 23.63 -19.40 28.41
N LEU A 23 22.37 -19.37 28.83
CA LEU A 23 21.46 -18.28 28.52
C LEU A 23 22.12 -17.00 29.05
N ALA A 24 22.90 -16.33 28.19
CA ALA A 24 23.38 -15.00 28.50
C ALA A 24 22.15 -14.12 28.72
N SER A 25 22.13 -13.36 29.81
CA SER A 25 21.22 -12.22 29.94
C SER A 25 21.32 -11.42 28.66
N ALA A 26 20.20 -11.24 27.95
CA ALA A 26 20.26 -10.53 26.68
C ALA A 26 20.76 -9.11 26.92
N LYS A 27 21.54 -8.62 25.97
CA LYS A 27 21.82 -7.20 25.74
C LYS A 27 21.22 -6.86 24.40
N ASN A 28 20.97 -5.57 24.17
CA ASN A 28 20.56 -5.06 22.88
C ASN A 28 21.48 -5.58 21.75
N MET A 29 20.87 -5.96 20.62
CA MET A 29 21.54 -6.47 19.43
C MET A 29 22.40 -5.38 18.79
N ASN A 30 21.83 -4.20 18.62
CA ASN A 30 22.51 -3.08 18.00
C ASN A 30 23.35 -2.33 19.04
N ASN A 31 24.57 -1.97 18.67
CA ASN A 31 25.51 -1.32 19.58
C ASN A 31 25.24 0.20 19.71
N GLY A 32 24.04 0.54 20.19
CA GLY A 32 23.58 1.92 20.40
C GLY A 32 22.63 2.03 21.59
N VAL A 33 22.22 3.26 21.90
CA VAL A 33 21.30 3.54 23.02
C VAL A 33 19.90 3.78 22.47
N TYR A 34 18.94 3.03 22.99
CA TYR A 34 17.52 3.18 22.68
C TYR A 34 16.88 4.20 23.61
N HIS A 35 15.97 5.00 23.07
CA HIS A 35 15.26 6.05 23.81
C HIS A 35 13.75 5.93 23.66
N ILE A 36 13.02 6.45 24.64
CA ILE A 36 11.58 6.69 24.58
C ILE A 36 11.32 8.20 24.71
N ALA A 37 10.23 8.66 24.15
CA ALA A 37 9.92 10.08 24.02
C ALA A 37 9.20 10.68 25.25
N ASN A 38 8.64 9.83 26.13
CA ASN A 38 7.90 10.24 27.32
C ASN A 38 8.35 9.52 28.62
N PRO A 39 9.66 9.48 28.94
CA PRO A 39 10.12 8.85 30.17
C PRO A 39 9.56 9.60 31.39
N ALA A 40 8.99 8.85 32.34
CA ALA A 40 8.60 9.38 33.64
C ALA A 40 9.79 9.37 34.62
N ALA A 41 9.75 10.25 35.62
CA ALA A 41 10.75 10.21 36.68
C ALA A 41 10.62 8.92 37.50
N THR A 42 11.76 8.28 37.78
CA THR A 42 11.82 7.14 38.71
C THR A 42 11.72 7.65 40.16
N LYS A 43 11.44 6.75 41.10
CA LYS A 43 11.29 7.10 42.53
C LYS A 43 12.62 7.51 43.17
N ASP A 44 13.73 7.07 42.60
CA ASP A 44 15.10 7.32 43.08
C ASP A 44 15.82 8.46 42.34
N GLY A 45 15.16 9.09 41.36
CA GLY A 45 15.74 10.17 40.55
C GLY A 45 16.76 9.71 39.50
N SER A 46 16.88 8.39 39.26
CA SER A 46 17.65 7.82 38.16
C SER A 46 16.98 8.07 36.79
N PRO A 47 17.70 7.93 35.67
CA PRO A 47 17.17 8.28 34.37
C PRO A 47 16.20 7.21 33.83
N GLY A 48 14.91 7.50 33.93
CA GLY A 48 13.83 6.98 33.08
C GLY A 48 13.61 5.45 33.05
N TYR A 49 12.80 5.00 32.09
CA TYR A 49 12.55 3.59 31.79
C TYR A 49 13.78 2.95 31.10
N SER A 50 14.10 1.70 31.46
CA SER A 50 15.21 0.97 30.84
C SER A 50 14.79 0.37 29.50
N THR A 51 15.53 0.72 28.45
CA THR A 51 15.36 0.20 27.08
C THR A 51 16.29 -0.97 26.76
N GLU A 52 16.95 -1.55 27.76
CA GLU A 52 17.77 -2.75 27.60
C GLU A 52 16.88 -3.99 27.65
N TYR A 53 16.89 -4.79 26.57
CA TYR A 53 16.19 -6.07 26.56
C TYR A 53 16.92 -7.09 27.43
N GLN A 54 16.21 -7.67 28.41
CA GLN A 54 16.76 -8.67 29.34
C GLN A 54 16.19 -10.08 29.13
N THR A 55 15.24 -10.21 28.20
CA THR A 55 14.46 -11.43 27.95
C THR A 55 15.14 -12.33 26.92
N GLU A 56 14.76 -13.61 26.87
CA GLU A 56 15.20 -14.55 25.82
C GLU A 56 14.87 -14.03 24.42
N TYR A 57 15.71 -14.38 23.43
CA TYR A 57 15.53 -13.95 22.05
C TYR A 57 15.83 -15.06 21.04
N PHE A 58 15.36 -14.87 19.82
CA PHE A 58 15.80 -15.61 18.64
C PHE A 58 16.02 -14.66 17.46
N GLU A 59 16.83 -15.10 16.51
CA GLU A 59 17.19 -14.32 15.33
C GLU A 59 16.69 -15.02 14.05
N VAL A 60 16.29 -14.21 13.08
CA VAL A 60 15.90 -14.64 11.74
C VAL A 60 16.53 -13.70 10.71
N TYR A 61 16.86 -14.25 9.55
CA TYR A 61 17.54 -13.56 8.46
C TYR A 61 16.72 -13.71 7.20
N SER A 62 16.60 -12.62 6.44
CA SER A 62 16.02 -12.67 5.11
C SER A 62 16.89 -13.44 4.12
N ALA A 63 16.36 -13.75 2.94
CA ALA A 63 17.22 -14.08 1.80
C ALA A 63 18.17 -12.91 1.47
N VAL A 64 19.26 -13.21 0.76
CA VAL A 64 20.22 -12.19 0.31
C VAL A 64 19.54 -11.24 -0.68
N ILE A 65 19.68 -9.95 -0.42
CA ILE A 65 19.27 -8.86 -1.30
C ILE A 65 20.52 -8.44 -2.07
N SER A 66 20.44 -8.42 -3.40
CA SER A 66 21.52 -7.98 -4.28
C SER A 66 21.04 -6.83 -5.16
N THR A 67 21.70 -5.67 -5.09
CA THR A 67 21.31 -4.45 -5.82
C THR A 67 22.49 -3.75 -6.48
N TYR A 68 22.19 -3.03 -7.56
CA TYR A 68 23.07 -2.01 -8.12
C TYR A 68 22.77 -0.64 -7.53
N TYR A 69 23.73 0.29 -7.56
CA TYR A 69 23.52 1.68 -7.16
C TYR A 69 22.27 2.27 -7.81
N SER A 70 21.48 3.02 -7.03
CA SER A 70 20.17 3.62 -7.38
C SER A 70 19.02 2.65 -7.63
N GLN A 71 19.25 1.35 -7.50
CA GLN A 71 18.20 0.36 -7.72
C GLN A 71 17.32 0.23 -6.48
N VAL A 72 16.01 0.16 -6.72
CA VAL A 72 15.00 -0.14 -5.71
C VAL A 72 14.80 -1.65 -5.67
N TYR A 73 14.97 -2.28 -4.50
CA TYR A 73 14.57 -3.66 -4.26
C TYR A 73 13.27 -3.65 -3.48
N TRP A 74 12.15 -3.90 -4.15
CA TRP A 74 10.84 -3.94 -3.50
C TRP A 74 10.13 -5.28 -3.71
N ALA A 75 10.28 -6.22 -2.79
CA ALA A 75 9.72 -7.57 -2.97
C ALA A 75 9.44 -8.27 -1.63
N LEU A 76 8.54 -9.24 -1.70
CA LEU A 76 8.34 -10.22 -0.64
C LEU A 76 9.42 -11.29 -0.79
N LEU A 77 10.23 -11.47 0.24
CA LEU A 77 11.26 -12.50 0.28
C LEU A 77 10.65 -13.83 0.71
N ASP A 78 11.31 -14.91 0.29
CA ASP A 78 10.90 -16.27 0.62
C ASP A 78 10.68 -16.44 2.13
N PRO A 79 9.57 -17.07 2.56
CA PRO A 79 9.34 -17.39 3.96
C PRO A 79 10.47 -18.23 4.58
N VAL A 80 10.85 -17.87 5.80
CA VAL A 80 11.89 -18.53 6.58
C VAL A 80 11.24 -19.23 7.76
N LYS A 81 11.60 -20.50 8.00
CA LYS A 81 11.17 -21.21 9.21
C LYS A 81 11.85 -20.62 10.44
N LEU A 82 11.11 -20.54 11.54
CA LEU A 82 11.71 -20.16 12.83
C LEU A 82 12.78 -21.18 13.26
N PRO A 83 13.76 -20.79 14.09
CA PRO A 83 14.80 -21.70 14.57
C PRO A 83 14.24 -22.97 15.23
N GLU A 84 14.89 -24.12 15.05
CA GLU A 84 14.37 -25.43 15.47
C GLU A 84 14.00 -25.49 16.97
N HIS A 85 14.78 -24.82 17.82
CA HIS A 85 14.51 -24.76 19.25
C HIS A 85 13.24 -23.95 19.58
N ILE A 86 12.92 -22.92 18.79
CA ILE A 86 11.69 -22.13 18.90
C ILE A 86 10.49 -22.96 18.44
N LEU A 87 10.61 -23.64 17.28
CA LEU A 87 9.57 -24.54 16.78
C LEU A 87 9.19 -25.60 17.82
N LYS A 88 10.19 -26.26 18.42
CA LYS A 88 9.95 -27.28 19.46
C LYS A 88 9.33 -26.69 20.73
N ARG A 89 9.76 -25.49 21.15
CA ARG A 89 9.27 -24.85 22.38
C ARG A 89 7.83 -24.38 22.25
N PHE A 90 7.46 -23.83 21.10
CA PHE A 90 6.16 -23.20 20.87
C PHE A 90 5.16 -24.01 20.04
N ALA A 91 5.49 -25.26 19.70
CA ALA A 91 4.53 -26.20 19.14
C ALA A 91 3.26 -26.28 20.02
N ASN A 92 2.11 -25.89 19.45
CA ASN A 92 0.81 -25.78 20.12
C ASN A 92 0.79 -24.87 21.37
N LYS A 93 1.72 -23.93 21.49
CA LYS A 93 1.75 -22.93 22.57
C LYS A 93 1.70 -21.52 22.00
N THR A 94 1.43 -20.55 22.89
CA THR A 94 1.44 -19.13 22.54
C THR A 94 2.76 -18.49 22.95
N MET A 95 3.38 -17.82 21.99
CA MET A 95 4.54 -16.97 22.19
C MET A 95 4.07 -15.54 22.45
N ALA A 96 4.63 -14.89 23.46
CA ALA A 96 4.43 -13.48 23.73
C ALA A 96 5.67 -12.72 23.25
N ILE A 97 5.57 -12.05 22.10
CA ILE A 97 6.66 -11.21 21.57
C ILE A 97 6.60 -9.86 22.29
N VAL A 98 7.62 -9.58 23.10
CA VAL A 98 7.70 -8.39 23.97
C VAL A 98 8.50 -7.25 23.32
N GLY A 99 9.13 -7.52 22.18
CA GLY A 99 9.78 -6.51 21.36
C GLY A 99 10.68 -7.12 20.31
N TYR A 100 11.30 -6.26 19.49
CA TYR A 100 12.25 -6.70 18.48
C TYR A 100 13.33 -5.64 18.22
N GLU A 101 14.38 -6.05 17.53
CA GLU A 101 15.39 -5.18 16.94
C GLU A 101 15.63 -5.59 15.48
N VAL A 102 16.05 -4.64 14.67
CA VAL A 102 16.31 -4.83 13.24
C VAL A 102 17.69 -4.30 12.88
N ASP A 103 18.37 -4.99 11.97
CA ASP A 103 19.58 -4.50 11.31
C ASP A 103 19.69 -5.03 9.87
N GLN A 104 20.60 -4.45 9.09
CA GLN A 104 21.05 -4.96 7.79
C GLN A 104 22.49 -5.44 7.95
N VAL A 105 22.78 -6.68 7.58
CA VAL A 105 24.10 -7.28 7.80
C VAL A 105 24.66 -7.95 6.55
N GLN A 106 25.97 -7.83 6.39
CA GLN A 106 26.77 -8.67 5.51
C GLN A 106 27.34 -9.84 6.32
N VAL A 107 26.95 -11.06 5.95
CA VAL A 107 27.47 -12.28 6.57
C VAL A 107 28.68 -12.75 5.79
N GLN A 108 29.86 -12.74 6.43
CA GLN A 108 31.11 -13.20 5.84
C GLN A 108 31.17 -14.74 5.76
N PRO A 109 32.06 -15.32 4.93
CA PRO A 109 32.19 -16.77 4.81
C PRO A 109 32.54 -17.51 6.12
N ASP A 110 33.14 -16.80 7.08
CA ASP A 110 33.46 -17.33 8.41
C ASP A 110 32.32 -17.17 9.43
N GLY A 111 31.18 -16.63 9.02
CA GLY A 111 30.01 -16.36 9.85
C GLY A 111 30.05 -15.01 10.57
N THR A 112 31.09 -14.20 10.39
CA THR A 112 31.14 -12.84 10.97
C THR A 112 30.10 -11.94 10.33
N GLU A 113 29.32 -11.24 11.15
CA GLU A 113 28.35 -10.25 10.69
C GLU A 113 28.95 -8.85 10.72
N ILE A 114 28.84 -8.14 9.60
CA ILE A 114 29.23 -6.73 9.48
C ILE A 114 27.96 -5.92 9.23
N PRO A 115 27.62 -4.95 10.09
CA PRO A 115 26.43 -4.13 9.87
C PRO A 115 26.65 -3.22 8.66
N VAL A 116 25.63 -3.13 7.81
CA VAL A 116 25.63 -2.32 6.60
C VAL A 116 25.26 -0.89 6.97
N PRO A 117 26.10 0.12 6.71
CA PRO A 117 25.74 1.51 6.97
C PRO A 117 24.44 1.92 6.27
N ILE A 118 23.66 2.76 6.93
CA ILE A 118 22.40 3.27 6.35
C ILE A 118 22.62 4.16 5.12
N THR A 119 23.81 4.74 5.03
CA THR A 119 24.30 5.51 3.89
C THR A 119 24.66 4.61 2.69
N HIS A 120 24.65 3.28 2.87
CA HIS A 120 24.92 2.30 1.82
C HIS A 120 23.61 1.65 1.33
N ALA A 121 22.81 1.11 2.24
CA ALA A 121 21.49 0.55 1.96
C ALA A 121 20.41 1.26 2.78
N TYR A 122 19.59 2.06 2.12
CA TYR A 122 18.48 2.74 2.78
C TYR A 122 17.26 1.80 2.82
N ASN A 123 16.77 1.50 4.02
CA ASN A 123 15.48 0.83 4.16
C ASN A 123 14.39 1.88 3.96
N HIS A 124 13.68 1.85 2.85
CA HIS A 124 12.58 2.77 2.61
C HIS A 124 11.33 2.34 3.37
N HIS A 125 10.98 1.05 3.27
CA HIS A 125 9.92 0.41 4.03
C HIS A 125 10.22 -1.06 4.31
N TYR A 126 9.63 -1.58 5.38
CA TYR A 126 9.57 -3.00 5.66
C TYR A 126 8.23 -3.41 6.27
N LEU A 127 7.84 -4.65 6.05
CA LEU A 127 6.75 -5.31 6.77
C LEU A 127 7.17 -6.74 7.00
N THR A 128 7.21 -7.15 8.26
CA THR A 128 7.44 -8.55 8.61
C THR A 128 6.24 -9.16 9.31
N THR A 129 6.03 -10.46 9.10
CA THR A 129 4.96 -11.22 9.72
C THR A 129 5.50 -12.54 10.27
N ILE A 130 5.06 -12.91 11.48
CA ILE A 130 5.21 -14.24 12.06
C ILE A 130 3.84 -14.91 12.08
N TRP A 131 3.74 -16.17 11.65
CA TRP A 131 2.45 -16.88 11.61
C TRP A 131 2.57 -18.39 11.84
N ASP A 132 1.40 -19.01 12.03
CA ASP A 132 1.15 -20.45 12.08
C ASP A 132 0.80 -20.96 10.67
N SER A 133 1.75 -21.61 9.99
CA SER A 133 1.55 -22.13 8.63
C SER A 133 0.46 -23.20 8.52
N THR A 134 -0.01 -23.76 9.64
CA THR A 134 -1.12 -24.73 9.64
C THR A 134 -2.50 -24.06 9.59
N LYS A 135 -2.56 -22.74 9.81
CA LYS A 135 -3.81 -21.96 9.85
C LYS A 135 -3.82 -20.77 8.92
N VAL A 136 -2.66 -20.29 8.51
CA VAL A 136 -2.51 -19.10 7.67
C VAL A 136 -1.61 -19.46 6.51
N GLU A 137 -2.03 -19.09 5.32
CA GLU A 137 -1.23 -19.17 4.11
C GLU A 137 -0.96 -17.78 3.54
N LEU A 138 0.17 -17.65 2.84
CA LEU A 138 0.54 -16.45 2.10
C LEU A 138 0.18 -16.67 0.64
N VAL A 139 -0.82 -15.94 0.15
CA VAL A 139 -1.37 -16.12 -1.19
C VAL A 139 -1.15 -14.89 -2.04
N LYS A 140 -0.95 -15.13 -3.34
CA LYS A 140 -0.88 -14.08 -4.37
C LYS A 140 -2.28 -13.89 -4.97
N ARG A 141 -2.88 -12.71 -4.83
CA ARG A 141 -4.18 -12.36 -5.41
C ARG A 141 -4.05 -11.90 -6.86
N SER A 142 -5.03 -12.20 -7.70
CA SER A 142 -5.05 -11.78 -9.11
C SER A 142 -5.43 -10.31 -9.32
N LYS A 143 -6.07 -9.68 -8.32
CA LYS A 143 -6.42 -8.25 -8.32
C LYS A 143 -5.84 -7.56 -7.09
N PRO A 144 -5.19 -6.39 -7.23
CA PRO A 144 -4.87 -5.58 -6.07
C PRO A 144 -6.19 -5.26 -5.36
N THR A 145 -6.33 -5.72 -4.11
CA THR A 145 -7.40 -5.24 -3.23
C THR A 145 -7.22 -3.75 -3.02
N HIS A 146 -8.33 -2.99 -2.87
CA HIS A 146 -8.31 -1.57 -2.46
C HIS A 146 -7.12 -1.28 -1.55
N TYR A 147 -6.25 -0.37 -2.00
CA TYR A 147 -4.91 -0.18 -1.47
C TYR A 147 -5.00 0.38 -0.05
N GLY A 148 -4.97 -0.51 0.94
CA GLY A 148 -4.63 -0.15 2.30
C GLY A 148 -3.13 -0.31 2.51
N HIS A 149 -2.51 0.60 3.26
CA HIS A 149 -1.15 0.49 3.82
C HIS A 149 -0.89 -0.83 4.59
N ASN A 150 -1.93 -1.63 4.83
CA ASN A 150 -1.90 -2.91 5.51
C ASN A 150 -1.58 -4.11 4.59
N ASN A 151 -1.59 -3.94 3.26
CA ASN A 151 -1.47 -5.05 2.29
C ASN A 151 -0.28 -4.87 1.33
N GLY A 152 0.93 -4.62 1.85
CA GLY A 152 2.15 -4.65 1.03
C GLY A 152 2.25 -3.54 -0.03
N HIS A 153 1.68 -2.36 0.24
CA HIS A 153 1.75 -1.17 -0.64
C HIS A 153 1.37 -1.44 -2.10
N GLY A 154 0.42 -2.35 -2.34
CA GLY A 154 -0.10 -2.63 -3.67
C GLY A 154 0.48 -3.84 -4.38
N GLU A 155 1.43 -4.54 -3.76
CA GLU A 155 1.79 -5.86 -4.22
C GLU A 155 0.66 -6.86 -3.93
N PRO A 156 0.44 -7.81 -4.83
CA PRO A 156 -0.76 -8.63 -4.80
C PRO A 156 -0.60 -9.82 -3.85
N PHE A 157 -0.04 -9.66 -2.65
CA PHE A 157 0.05 -10.75 -1.68
C PHE A 157 -0.74 -10.42 -0.42
N THR A 158 -1.33 -11.43 0.19
CA THR A 158 -2.00 -11.31 1.49
C THR A 158 -1.88 -12.60 2.28
N PHE A 159 -2.04 -12.48 3.59
CA PHE A 159 -2.13 -13.62 4.48
C PHE A 159 -3.60 -13.99 4.65
N GLU A 160 -4.00 -15.18 4.20
CA GLU A 160 -5.35 -15.71 4.32
C GLU A 160 -5.44 -16.81 5.37
N ASP A 161 -6.57 -16.84 6.09
CA ASP A 161 -6.82 -17.88 7.07
C ASP A 161 -7.36 -19.12 6.35
N LEU A 162 -6.68 -20.26 6.48
CA LEU A 162 -7.07 -21.56 5.89
C LEU A 162 -8.41 -22.09 6.43
N SER A 163 -8.87 -21.57 7.57
CA SER A 163 -10.14 -21.96 8.20
C SER A 163 -10.79 -20.78 8.92
N PRO A 164 -11.33 -19.78 8.18
CA PRO A 164 -11.85 -18.54 8.77
C PRO A 164 -12.96 -18.78 9.79
N GLN A 165 -13.73 -19.87 9.61
CA GLN A 165 -14.84 -20.25 10.48
C GLN A 165 -14.40 -20.69 11.89
N GLN A 166 -13.15 -21.14 12.06
CA GLN A 166 -12.64 -21.59 13.36
C GLN A 166 -12.25 -20.40 14.26
N GLY A 167 -11.97 -19.24 13.65
CA GLY A 167 -11.55 -18.02 14.36
C GLY A 167 -10.22 -18.17 15.13
N PRO A 168 -9.77 -17.08 15.78
CA PRO A 168 -8.55 -17.11 16.59
C PRO A 168 -8.69 -18.04 17.81
N VAL A 169 -7.58 -18.63 18.25
CA VAL A 169 -7.55 -19.51 19.42
C VAL A 169 -7.93 -18.70 20.66
N LYS A 170 -8.87 -19.21 21.47
CA LYS A 170 -9.25 -18.59 22.74
C LYS A 170 -8.57 -19.29 23.91
N LEU A 171 -7.65 -18.59 24.60
CA LEU A 171 -6.97 -19.09 25.80
C LEU A 171 -7.23 -18.14 26.97
N GLY A 172 -7.82 -18.65 28.05
CA GLY A 172 -8.10 -17.83 29.24
C GLY A 172 -9.00 -16.61 28.97
N GLY A 173 -9.89 -16.70 27.98
CA GLY A 173 -10.78 -15.60 27.56
C GLY A 173 -10.16 -14.58 26.60
N VAL A 174 -8.87 -14.69 26.27
CA VAL A 174 -8.18 -13.84 25.30
C VAL A 174 -8.17 -14.50 23.93
N GLN A 175 -8.48 -13.72 22.89
CA GLN A 175 -8.30 -14.16 21.49
C GLN A 175 -6.84 -14.01 21.09
N ILE A 176 -6.20 -15.11 20.75
CA ILE A 176 -4.81 -15.17 20.31
C ILE A 176 -4.79 -15.33 18.78
N PRO A 177 -4.18 -14.38 18.05
CA PRO A 177 -4.12 -14.46 16.60
C PRO A 177 -3.11 -15.53 16.15
N SER A 178 -3.36 -16.10 14.96
CA SER A 178 -2.47 -17.05 14.29
C SER A 178 -1.37 -16.36 13.47
N LYS A 179 -1.41 -15.03 13.38
CA LYS A 179 -0.41 -14.19 12.71
C LYS A 179 -0.24 -12.85 13.42
N GLN A 180 0.97 -12.32 13.40
CA GLN A 180 1.31 -10.99 13.91
C GLN A 180 2.28 -10.31 12.94
N SER A 181 2.04 -9.02 12.68
CA SER A 181 2.93 -8.21 11.83
C SER A 181 3.65 -7.15 12.66
N PHE A 182 4.88 -6.82 12.25
CA PHE A 182 5.79 -5.89 12.91
C PHE A 182 6.38 -4.94 11.87
N PHE A 183 6.24 -3.64 12.09
CA PHE A 183 6.63 -2.60 11.14
C PHE A 183 6.54 -1.21 11.75
N GLU A 184 6.87 -1.07 13.02
CA GLU A 184 6.97 0.21 13.70
C GLU A 184 8.28 0.93 13.28
N GLY A 185 8.23 2.26 13.10
CA GLY A 185 9.35 3.03 12.55
C GLY A 185 9.70 2.57 11.13
N ASN A 186 8.72 2.53 10.23
CA ASN A 186 8.80 1.86 8.93
C ASN A 186 9.64 2.60 7.87
N GLY A 187 10.95 2.67 8.10
CA GLY A 187 11.95 3.18 7.18
C GLY A 187 13.34 2.95 7.78
N ALA A 188 14.34 3.70 7.37
CA ALA A 188 15.72 3.44 7.76
C ALA A 188 15.99 3.80 9.24
N GLU A 189 15.12 4.65 9.75
CA GLU A 189 14.92 5.07 11.13
C GLU A 189 14.44 3.94 12.04
N MET A 190 14.10 2.76 11.51
CA MET A 190 13.84 1.56 12.32
C MET A 190 15.04 1.19 13.19
N ARG A 191 16.27 1.49 12.74
CA ARG A 191 17.46 1.24 13.54
C ARG A 191 17.46 2.20 14.73
N LEU A 192 17.84 1.69 15.92
CA LEU A 192 17.82 2.39 17.21
C LEU A 192 16.50 3.07 17.64
N SER A 193 15.43 2.98 16.85
CA SER A 193 14.06 3.21 17.33
C SER A 193 13.65 2.03 18.21
N TYR A 194 13.17 2.31 19.41
CA TYR A 194 12.85 1.26 20.37
C TYR A 194 11.54 0.56 19.98
N HIS A 195 11.55 -0.78 19.86
CA HIS A 195 10.35 -1.57 19.53
C HIS A 195 9.92 -2.51 20.66
N GLY A 196 10.27 -2.16 21.90
CA GLY A 196 9.92 -2.94 23.08
C GLY A 196 8.60 -2.50 23.70
N TYR A 197 7.92 -3.44 24.35
CA TYR A 197 6.67 -3.22 25.06
C TYR A 197 6.88 -3.31 26.57
N PRO A 198 6.15 -2.51 27.36
CA PRO A 198 6.18 -2.63 28.82
C PRO A 198 5.71 -4.01 29.28
N LYS A 199 6.21 -4.45 30.43
CA LYS A 199 5.89 -5.73 31.06
C LYS A 199 4.39 -5.93 31.21
N GLY A 200 3.96 -7.15 30.87
CA GLY A 200 2.55 -7.53 30.86
C GLY A 200 1.82 -7.15 29.57
N TYR A 201 2.52 -6.60 28.58
CA TYR A 201 2.01 -6.36 27.23
C TYR A 201 2.89 -7.05 26.18
N ALA A 202 2.27 -7.63 25.16
CA ALA A 202 2.99 -8.32 24.09
C ALA A 202 2.11 -8.44 22.83
N GLN A 203 2.74 -8.63 21.67
CA GLN A 203 2.05 -9.20 20.51
C GLN A 203 2.03 -10.73 20.67
N LEU A 204 0.84 -11.30 20.89
CA LEU A 204 0.69 -12.74 21.10
C LEU A 204 0.51 -13.46 19.75
N VAL A 205 1.20 -14.57 19.55
CA VAL A 205 1.02 -15.44 18.38
C VAL A 205 0.96 -16.91 18.83
N HIS A 206 -0.04 -17.65 18.34
CA HIS A 206 -0.20 -19.06 18.66
C HIS A 206 0.50 -19.94 17.62
N ASN A 207 1.20 -20.98 18.09
CA ASN A 207 1.89 -21.98 17.26
C ASN A 207 2.72 -21.37 16.11
N PRO A 208 3.57 -20.34 16.36
CA PRO A 208 4.33 -19.70 15.30
C PRO A 208 5.39 -20.66 14.74
N ASP A 209 5.48 -20.76 13.42
CA ASP A 209 6.49 -21.60 12.75
C ASP A 209 7.19 -20.93 11.56
N SER A 210 6.64 -19.83 11.08
CA SER A 210 7.08 -19.17 9.85
C SER A 210 7.23 -17.67 10.05
N TRP A 211 8.20 -17.12 9.32
CA TRP A 211 8.53 -15.70 9.26
C TRP A 211 8.67 -15.26 7.81
N SER A 212 8.25 -14.05 7.48
CA SER A 212 8.52 -13.44 6.18
C SER A 212 8.76 -11.96 6.33
N ILE A 213 9.30 -11.39 5.26
CA ILE A 213 9.52 -9.96 5.17
C ILE A 213 9.25 -9.48 3.74
N TYR A 214 8.48 -8.42 3.67
CA TYR A 214 8.33 -7.57 2.51
C TYR A 214 9.19 -6.34 2.73
N VAL A 215 10.12 -6.06 1.81
CA VAL A 215 11.14 -5.02 2.01
C VAL A 215 11.21 -4.14 0.79
N MET A 216 11.40 -2.85 1.04
CA MET A 216 11.72 -1.83 0.07
C MET A 216 13.08 -1.25 0.44
N GLN A 217 14.12 -1.63 -0.28
CA GLN A 217 15.47 -1.13 -0.06
C GLN A 217 15.94 -0.29 -1.24
N ILE A 218 16.79 0.70 -0.99
CA ILE A 218 17.38 1.55 -2.02
C ILE A 218 18.89 1.53 -1.84
N ASP A 219 19.60 1.13 -2.89
CA ASP A 219 21.06 1.18 -2.92
C ASP A 219 21.53 2.64 -3.11
N THR A 220 22.13 3.18 -2.07
CA THR A 220 22.64 4.56 -2.05
C THR A 220 24.17 4.60 -1.94
N TRP A 221 24.82 3.43 -1.97
CA TRP A 221 26.24 3.31 -1.67
C TRP A 221 27.11 3.80 -2.83
N ASN A 222 27.74 4.95 -2.68
CA ASN A 222 28.88 5.31 -3.53
C ASN A 222 30.05 4.37 -3.21
N ARG A 223 30.36 3.42 -4.12
CA ARG A 223 31.35 2.36 -3.88
C ARG A 223 32.78 2.87 -3.63
N GLU A 224 33.05 4.14 -3.89
CA GLU A 224 34.33 4.76 -3.55
C GLU A 224 34.46 5.15 -2.06
N GLU A 225 33.39 5.03 -1.28
CA GLU A 225 33.36 5.31 0.15
C GLU A 225 33.09 4.03 0.93
N SER A 226 34.11 3.48 1.57
CA SER A 226 33.99 2.21 2.32
C SER A 226 33.59 2.40 3.78
N SER A 227 33.59 3.63 4.29
CA SER A 227 33.18 3.95 5.65
C SER A 227 31.67 4.22 5.75
N PRO A 228 31.11 4.35 6.96
CA PRO A 228 29.72 4.77 7.16
C PRO A 228 29.40 6.19 6.68
N LYS A 229 30.42 6.99 6.33
CA LYS A 229 30.25 8.35 5.82
C LYS A 229 29.37 8.35 4.57
N PHE A 230 28.40 9.26 4.50
CA PHE A 230 27.71 9.51 3.25
C PHE A 230 28.63 10.21 2.24
N LYS A 231 28.73 9.66 1.03
CA LYS A 231 29.36 10.28 -0.13
C LYS A 231 28.35 10.34 -1.27
N PRO A 232 28.02 11.53 -1.81
CA PRO A 232 27.09 11.65 -2.93
C PRO A 232 27.55 10.80 -4.14
N GLY A 233 26.65 10.01 -4.71
CA GLY A 233 26.79 9.44 -6.04
C GLY A 233 25.94 10.19 -7.06
N PRO A 234 25.78 9.68 -8.30
CA PRO A 234 24.83 10.24 -9.25
C PRO A 234 23.40 10.27 -8.69
N LEU A 235 22.67 11.35 -8.94
CA LEU A 235 21.27 11.53 -8.53
C LEU A 235 20.45 11.93 -9.76
N PRO A 236 19.14 11.63 -9.82
CA PRO A 236 18.28 12.15 -10.89
C PRO A 236 18.17 13.67 -10.79
N LYS A 237 17.89 14.33 -11.92
CA LYS A 237 17.73 15.79 -12.02
C LYS A 237 16.59 16.32 -11.15
N SER A 238 15.61 15.48 -10.83
CA SER A 238 14.50 15.81 -9.92
C SER A 238 14.92 15.86 -8.44
N SER A 239 16.11 15.36 -8.09
CA SER A 239 16.61 15.44 -6.71
C SER A 239 16.88 16.88 -6.28
N PRO A 240 16.45 17.31 -5.08
CA PRO A 240 16.69 18.66 -4.54
C PRO A 240 18.18 18.94 -4.31
N VAL A 241 19.00 17.89 -4.17
CA VAL A 241 20.46 17.96 -3.98
C VAL A 241 21.22 17.47 -5.22
N TYR A 242 20.58 17.55 -6.40
CA TYR A 242 21.22 17.21 -7.67
C TYR A 242 22.50 18.04 -7.88
N ASN A 243 23.62 17.35 -8.13
CA ASN A 243 24.97 17.92 -8.28
C ASN A 243 25.50 18.70 -7.06
N ASP A 244 24.92 18.52 -5.87
CA ASP A 244 25.48 19.07 -4.63
C ASP A 244 26.52 18.11 -4.03
N SER A 245 27.79 18.43 -4.20
CA SER A 245 28.89 17.63 -3.63
C SER A 245 29.02 17.76 -2.11
N THR A 246 28.28 18.68 -1.49
CA THR A 246 28.24 18.91 -0.04
C THR A 246 27.02 18.26 0.63
N ALA A 247 26.16 17.57 -0.14
CA ALA A 247 25.00 16.87 0.38
C ALA A 247 25.39 15.85 1.46
N THR A 248 24.64 15.84 2.56
CA THR A 248 24.85 14.98 3.72
C THR A 248 23.91 13.77 3.75
N TYR A 249 23.05 13.63 2.75
CA TYR A 249 22.10 12.52 2.60
C TYR A 249 21.90 12.18 1.12
N SER A 250 21.37 10.99 0.84
CA SER A 250 21.06 10.56 -0.51
C SER A 250 19.70 11.10 -0.97
N GLY A 251 19.65 11.89 -2.03
CA GLY A 251 18.37 12.30 -2.64
C GLY A 251 17.57 11.14 -3.25
N LEU A 252 18.11 9.92 -3.29
CA LEU A 252 17.40 8.72 -3.75
C LEU A 252 16.44 8.17 -2.70
N LEU A 253 16.64 8.51 -1.42
CA LEU A 253 15.88 7.96 -0.30
C LEU A 253 14.40 8.29 -0.34
N GLU A 254 13.98 9.31 -1.10
CA GLU A 254 12.59 9.77 -1.21
C GLU A 254 11.90 9.31 -2.51
N CYS A 255 12.47 8.32 -3.21
CA CYS A 255 11.95 7.80 -4.48
C CYS A 255 11.61 8.90 -5.51
N PRO A 256 12.55 9.81 -5.86
CA PRO A 256 12.28 10.83 -6.87
C PRO A 256 11.88 10.20 -8.19
N CYS A 257 10.84 10.72 -8.84
CA CYS A 257 10.45 10.25 -10.16
C CYS A 257 11.50 10.69 -11.18
N ASN A 258 12.12 9.73 -11.87
CA ASN A 258 12.98 10.01 -13.02
C ASN A 258 12.16 10.29 -14.29
N ASP A 259 12.82 10.79 -15.33
CA ASP A 259 12.19 11.08 -16.63
C ASP A 259 11.41 9.91 -17.23
N LYS A 260 11.91 8.66 -17.09
CA LYS A 260 11.23 7.44 -17.52
C LYS A 260 9.90 7.30 -16.80
N MET A 261 9.87 7.36 -15.48
CA MET A 261 8.65 7.23 -14.69
C MET A 261 7.65 8.34 -15.01
N LEU A 262 8.11 9.59 -15.10
CA LEU A 262 7.23 10.72 -15.44
C LEU A 262 6.59 10.57 -16.84
N SER A 263 7.32 10.01 -17.81
CA SER A 263 6.80 9.77 -19.17
C SER A 263 5.71 8.70 -19.25
N THR A 264 5.54 7.89 -18.19
CA THR A 264 4.53 6.82 -18.13
C THR A 264 3.23 7.21 -17.43
N LYS A 265 3.07 8.48 -17.04
CA LYS A 265 1.82 8.95 -16.42
C LYS A 265 0.67 8.82 -17.39
N VAL A 266 -0.39 8.12 -16.97
CA VAL A 266 -1.64 7.98 -17.74
C VAL A 266 -2.78 8.56 -16.90
N TYR A 267 -3.57 9.46 -17.48
CA TYR A 267 -4.73 10.04 -16.83
C TYR A 267 -5.88 10.19 -17.83
N TYR A 268 -7.01 9.55 -17.55
CA TYR A 268 -8.26 9.81 -18.27
C TYR A 268 -9.48 9.41 -17.43
N LYS A 269 -10.60 10.07 -17.64
CA LYS A 269 -11.88 9.68 -17.02
C LYS A 269 -12.42 8.43 -17.70
N ARG A 270 -12.96 7.49 -16.91
CA ARG A 270 -13.73 6.37 -17.45
C ARG A 270 -15.19 6.75 -17.53
N TYR A 271 -15.85 6.19 -18.53
CA TYR A 271 -17.28 6.38 -18.74
C TYR A 271 -17.93 5.03 -19.00
N LYS A 272 -19.19 4.90 -18.56
CA LYS A 272 -20.04 3.74 -18.85
C LYS A 272 -21.36 4.20 -19.46
N SER A 273 -21.95 3.32 -20.25
CA SER A 273 -23.32 3.47 -20.75
C SER A 273 -24.30 2.69 -19.88
N LEU A 274 -25.49 3.25 -19.66
CA LEU A 274 -26.61 2.59 -18.97
C LEU A 274 -27.86 2.64 -19.85
N ASN A 275 -28.73 1.63 -19.75
CA ASN A 275 -30.02 1.69 -20.43
C ASN A 275 -30.91 2.69 -19.71
N LEU A 276 -31.72 3.41 -20.47
CA LEU A 276 -32.70 4.34 -19.91
C LEU A 276 -33.82 3.66 -19.13
N SER A 277 -33.96 2.34 -19.23
CA SER A 277 -34.93 1.55 -18.43
C SER A 277 -34.40 1.13 -17.06
N ASP A 278 -33.09 1.27 -16.81
CA ASP A 278 -32.49 0.80 -15.56
C ASP A 278 -32.77 1.85 -14.48
N GLU A 279 -33.45 1.48 -13.39
CA GLU A 279 -33.78 2.38 -12.25
C GLU A 279 -32.53 2.95 -11.53
N HIS A 280 -31.32 2.60 -11.98
CA HIS A 280 -30.06 3.06 -11.43
C HIS A 280 -29.71 4.46 -11.95
N GLN A 281 -29.89 5.47 -11.11
CA GLN A 281 -29.39 6.83 -11.38
C GLN A 281 -27.87 6.82 -11.57
N CYS A 282 -27.37 7.57 -12.55
CA CYS A 282 -25.93 7.84 -12.71
C CYS A 282 -25.36 8.42 -11.41
N VAL A 283 -24.59 7.63 -10.66
CA VAL A 283 -23.90 8.08 -9.43
C VAL A 283 -22.82 9.13 -9.75
N GLY A 284 -22.27 9.11 -10.97
CA GLY A 284 -21.35 10.13 -11.50
C GLY A 284 -21.99 10.93 -12.64
N GLN A 285 -22.63 12.06 -12.32
CA GLN A 285 -23.16 12.98 -13.33
C GLN A 285 -22.03 13.74 -14.04
N LEU A 286 -22.10 13.79 -15.37
CA LEU A 286 -21.19 14.60 -16.17
C LEU A 286 -21.53 16.07 -15.98
N ARG A 287 -20.50 16.92 -15.83
CA ARG A 287 -20.67 18.32 -15.39
C ARG A 287 -20.99 19.27 -16.52
N ASN A 288 -20.67 18.88 -17.76
CA ASN A 288 -20.84 19.73 -18.92
C ASN A 288 -20.97 18.94 -20.22
N ALA A 289 -21.43 19.68 -21.22
CA ALA A 289 -21.05 19.46 -22.61
C ALA A 289 -19.53 19.28 -22.74
N SER A 290 -18.87 18.76 -23.75
CA SER A 290 -17.41 18.42 -23.67
C SER A 290 -17.13 17.18 -22.83
N GLU A 291 -17.37 17.14 -21.51
CA GLU A 291 -17.25 15.87 -20.75
C GLU A 291 -18.14 14.79 -21.37
N CYS A 292 -19.35 15.18 -21.78
CA CYS A 292 -20.25 14.26 -22.47
C CYS A 292 -19.73 13.84 -23.86
N TRP A 293 -18.92 14.67 -24.54
CA TRP A 293 -18.47 14.38 -25.91
C TRP A 293 -17.34 13.36 -25.80
N GLU A 294 -16.44 13.60 -24.85
CA GLU A 294 -15.42 12.65 -24.41
C GLU A 294 -16.06 11.34 -23.97
N GLY A 295 -17.09 11.39 -23.14
CA GLY A 295 -17.80 10.20 -22.66
C GLY A 295 -18.45 9.41 -23.78
N GLY A 296 -19.12 10.08 -24.72
CA GLY A 296 -19.72 9.45 -25.90
C GLY A 296 -18.67 8.79 -26.80
N GLN A 297 -17.59 9.52 -27.12
CA GLN A 297 -16.46 9.01 -27.91
C GLN A 297 -15.72 7.87 -27.20
N PHE A 298 -15.65 7.90 -25.86
CA PHE A 298 -15.02 6.86 -25.05
C PHE A 298 -15.80 5.55 -25.12
N VAL A 299 -17.13 5.60 -24.96
CA VAL A 299 -17.94 4.37 -24.99
C VAL A 299 -18.08 3.82 -26.42
N ALA A 300 -18.14 4.70 -27.43
CA ALA A 300 -18.27 4.35 -28.85
C ALA A 300 -17.24 5.12 -29.70
N PRO A 301 -15.97 4.66 -29.78
CA PRO A 301 -14.92 5.31 -30.56
C PRO A 301 -15.11 5.07 -32.07
N THR A 302 -16.05 5.78 -32.67
CA THR A 302 -16.29 5.83 -34.12
C THR A 302 -15.67 7.09 -34.74
N PRO A 303 -15.19 7.05 -36.00
CA PRO A 303 -14.74 8.24 -36.70
C PRO A 303 -15.86 9.26 -37.01
N ASN A 304 -17.12 8.82 -37.01
CA ASN A 304 -18.26 9.64 -37.42
C ASN A 304 -19.11 10.05 -36.22
N VAL A 305 -18.63 11.03 -35.43
CA VAL A 305 -19.35 11.56 -34.26
C VAL A 305 -20.03 12.89 -34.58
N ARG A 306 -21.30 13.01 -34.20
CA ARG A 306 -22.09 14.24 -34.28
C ARG A 306 -22.54 14.61 -32.88
N THR A 307 -22.40 15.89 -32.53
CA THR A 307 -22.70 16.38 -31.18
C THR A 307 -23.86 17.35 -31.24
N HIS A 308 -24.79 17.21 -30.29
CA HIS A 308 -26.06 17.91 -30.26
C HIS A 308 -26.25 18.59 -28.91
N MET A 309 -26.43 19.90 -28.92
CA MET A 309 -26.78 20.69 -27.75
C MET A 309 -28.29 20.90 -27.72
N LEU A 310 -28.96 20.37 -26.70
CA LEU A 310 -30.38 20.52 -26.49
C LEU A 310 -30.63 21.50 -25.33
N LYS A 311 -31.58 22.41 -25.54
CA LYS A 311 -32.08 23.36 -24.54
C LYS A 311 -33.40 22.85 -23.98
N GLY A 312 -33.31 21.85 -23.12
CA GLY A 312 -34.41 21.17 -22.49
C GLY A 312 -35.36 20.44 -23.44
N ASP A 313 -35.06 19.17 -23.68
CA ASP A 313 -35.91 18.26 -24.46
C ASP A 313 -36.38 17.08 -23.58
N ASP A 314 -37.68 17.04 -23.28
CA ASP A 314 -38.29 16.00 -22.43
C ASP A 314 -38.29 14.61 -23.09
N SER A 315 -38.01 14.53 -24.40
CA SER A 315 -37.85 13.25 -25.11
C SER A 315 -36.46 12.63 -24.96
N LYS A 316 -35.54 13.33 -24.28
CA LYS A 316 -34.14 12.91 -24.11
C LYS A 316 -33.74 12.87 -22.64
N PRO A 317 -32.79 11.99 -22.26
CA PRO A 317 -32.28 11.94 -20.90
C PRO A 317 -31.63 13.25 -20.48
N PRO A 318 -31.69 13.61 -19.18
CA PRO A 318 -30.95 14.73 -18.65
C PRO A 318 -29.45 14.48 -18.79
N PHE A 319 -28.69 15.56 -19.00
CA PHE A 319 -27.25 15.56 -19.21
C PHE A 319 -26.83 14.79 -20.47
N CYS A 320 -26.07 13.70 -20.34
CA CYS A 320 -25.42 13.05 -21.47
C CYS A 320 -26.12 11.78 -21.94
N SER A 321 -26.44 11.71 -23.23
CA SER A 321 -26.90 10.47 -23.87
C SER A 321 -26.30 10.27 -25.25
N VAL A 322 -26.27 9.02 -25.71
CA VAL A 322 -25.76 8.65 -27.03
C VAL A 322 -26.72 7.74 -27.77
N ARG A 323 -26.63 7.77 -29.10
CA ARG A 323 -27.25 6.78 -29.99
C ARG A 323 -26.24 6.39 -31.06
N LEU A 324 -25.85 5.12 -31.06
CA LEU A 324 -25.03 4.54 -32.12
C LEU A 324 -25.95 4.05 -33.24
N HIS A 325 -25.72 4.52 -34.46
CA HIS A 325 -26.50 4.15 -35.62
C HIS A 325 -25.94 2.91 -36.33
N ASP A 326 -26.79 2.26 -37.13
CA ASP A 326 -26.42 1.06 -37.89
C ASP A 326 -25.29 1.29 -38.91
N ASP A 327 -25.16 2.52 -39.40
CA ASP A 327 -24.09 2.98 -40.30
C ASP A 327 -22.77 3.29 -39.57
N GLY A 328 -22.75 3.12 -38.24
CA GLY A 328 -21.61 3.41 -37.37
C GLY A 328 -21.48 4.88 -36.97
N ALA A 329 -22.41 5.77 -37.35
CA ALA A 329 -22.42 7.14 -36.86
C ALA A 329 -22.88 7.19 -35.40
N LEU A 330 -22.25 8.04 -34.59
CA LEU A 330 -22.63 8.27 -33.20
C LEU A 330 -23.21 9.67 -33.05
N ASP A 331 -24.46 9.74 -32.62
CA ASP A 331 -25.04 10.99 -32.13
C ASP A 331 -24.84 11.07 -30.60
N VAL A 332 -24.22 12.16 -30.13
CA VAL A 332 -24.02 12.47 -28.71
C VAL A 332 -24.84 13.70 -28.36
N PHE A 333 -25.70 13.60 -27.35
CA PHE A 333 -26.64 14.65 -26.94
C PHE A 333 -26.32 15.14 -25.53
N TRP A 334 -26.30 16.46 -25.37
CA TRP A 334 -26.37 17.13 -24.09
C TRP A 334 -27.70 17.80 -23.89
N ASN A 335 -28.39 17.44 -22.83
CA ASN A 335 -29.65 18.03 -22.42
C ASN A 335 -29.45 18.80 -21.12
N ASP A 336 -29.62 20.11 -21.15
CA ASP A 336 -29.39 21.01 -20.01
C ASP A 336 -30.52 21.04 -18.96
N MET A 337 -31.50 20.12 -19.06
CA MET A 337 -32.55 19.91 -18.04
C MET A 337 -32.07 19.02 -16.89
N ALA A 338 -32.23 19.49 -15.65
CA ALA A 338 -31.93 18.74 -14.43
C ALA A 338 -33.15 18.01 -13.83
N ASP A 339 -34.38 18.38 -14.22
CA ASP A 339 -35.61 18.03 -13.51
C ASP A 339 -36.59 17.12 -14.29
N SER A 340 -36.27 16.66 -15.50
CA SER A 340 -37.15 15.74 -16.22
C SER A 340 -36.98 14.30 -15.73
N VAL A 341 -38.02 13.77 -15.08
CA VAL A 341 -38.20 12.34 -14.87
C VAL A 341 -38.62 11.78 -16.23
N LEU A 342 -37.68 11.17 -16.96
CA LEU A 342 -38.04 10.35 -18.12
C LEU A 342 -39.03 9.29 -17.65
N ASP A 343 -40.19 9.19 -18.32
CA ASP A 343 -41.07 8.05 -18.15
C ASP A 343 -40.35 6.81 -18.71
N HIS A 344 -39.75 6.02 -17.83
CA HIS A 344 -38.89 4.85 -18.12
C HIS A 344 -39.62 3.69 -18.85
N HIS A 345 -40.82 3.93 -19.40
CA HIS A 345 -41.71 2.89 -19.91
C HIS A 345 -41.85 2.77 -21.42
N GLN A 346 -41.01 3.42 -22.23
CA GLN A 346 -41.06 3.24 -23.68
C GLN A 346 -39.69 3.02 -24.33
N VAL A 347 -39.15 1.80 -24.23
CA VAL A 347 -38.60 0.98 -25.34
C VAL A 347 -38.34 -0.42 -24.74
N ARG A 348 -39.10 -1.42 -25.18
CA ARG A 348 -39.05 -2.82 -24.67
C ARG A 348 -38.61 -3.83 -25.74
N GLU A 349 -37.95 -3.39 -26.80
CA GLU A 349 -37.33 -4.30 -27.76
C GLU A 349 -35.84 -4.35 -27.48
N ASP A 350 -35.34 -5.52 -27.07
CA ASP A 350 -33.90 -5.76 -27.07
C ASP A 350 -33.44 -5.70 -28.54
N PRO A 351 -32.54 -4.76 -28.89
CA PRO A 351 -32.09 -4.63 -30.25
C PRO A 351 -31.39 -5.92 -30.67
N SER A 352 -31.63 -6.35 -31.91
CA SER A 352 -30.99 -7.56 -32.42
C SER A 352 -29.47 -7.43 -32.53
N LYS A 353 -28.93 -6.19 -32.48
CA LYS A 353 -27.53 -5.87 -32.75
C LYS A 353 -26.86 -5.02 -31.65
N VAL A 354 -25.65 -5.43 -31.28
CA VAL A 354 -24.75 -4.69 -30.38
C VAL A 354 -23.36 -4.56 -31.01
N ILE A 355 -22.64 -3.49 -30.68
CA ILE A 355 -21.27 -3.27 -31.14
C ILE A 355 -20.38 -2.96 -29.94
N GLY A 356 -19.28 -3.70 -29.81
CA GLY A 356 -18.21 -3.43 -28.86
C GLY A 356 -16.98 -2.88 -29.54
N PHE A 357 -16.22 -2.06 -28.81
CA PHE A 357 -15.01 -1.43 -29.31
C PHE A 357 -13.81 -1.72 -28.40
N VAL A 358 -12.64 -1.78 -29.02
CA VAL A 358 -11.33 -1.91 -28.38
C VAL A 358 -10.45 -0.81 -28.97
N SER A 359 -9.94 0.06 -28.11
CA SER A 359 -8.87 0.98 -28.46
C SER A 359 -7.69 0.80 -27.54
N ASN A 360 -6.53 0.55 -28.13
CA ASN A 360 -5.29 0.30 -27.41
C ASN A 360 -4.10 0.73 -28.27
N ASN A 361 -2.97 1.04 -27.62
CA ASN A 361 -1.75 1.42 -28.32
C ASN A 361 -1.17 0.29 -29.21
N ALA A 362 -1.58 -0.97 -29.00
CA ALA A 362 -1.20 -2.10 -29.85
C ALA A 362 -2.06 -2.20 -31.13
N ILE A 363 -3.39 -2.22 -31.00
CA ILE A 363 -4.37 -2.28 -32.10
C ILE A 363 -5.68 -1.60 -31.72
N ASN A 364 -6.50 -1.31 -32.73
CA ASN A 364 -7.92 -1.02 -32.56
C ASN A 364 -8.75 -2.19 -33.10
N ALA A 365 -9.89 -2.48 -32.47
CA ALA A 365 -10.84 -3.48 -32.96
C ALA A 365 -12.29 -3.10 -32.68
N SER A 366 -13.22 -3.63 -33.46
CA SER A 366 -14.65 -3.58 -33.15
C SER A 366 -15.29 -4.96 -33.38
N VAL A 367 -16.32 -5.27 -32.59
CA VAL A 367 -17.05 -6.53 -32.64
C VAL A 367 -18.54 -6.22 -32.71
N SER A 368 -19.17 -6.51 -33.83
CA SER A 368 -20.63 -6.42 -34.00
C SER A 368 -21.24 -7.79 -33.78
N LEU A 369 -22.19 -7.91 -32.85
CA LEU A 369 -22.97 -9.13 -32.63
C LEU A 369 -24.40 -8.89 -33.10
N ASP A 370 -24.91 -9.79 -33.94
CA ASP A 370 -26.28 -9.76 -34.43
C ASP A 370 -26.98 -11.09 -34.09
N SER A 371 -27.90 -11.02 -33.13
CA SER A 371 -28.73 -12.14 -32.68
C SER A 371 -29.80 -12.55 -33.71
N GLY A 372 -30.22 -11.62 -34.59
CA GLY A 372 -31.18 -11.90 -35.65
C GLY A 372 -30.58 -12.75 -36.77
N THR A 373 -29.30 -12.53 -37.09
CA THR A 373 -28.56 -13.31 -38.11
C THR A 373 -27.61 -14.37 -37.53
N ASN A 374 -27.50 -14.45 -36.20
CA ASN A 374 -26.57 -15.32 -35.47
C ASN A 374 -25.10 -15.14 -35.90
N ALA A 375 -24.68 -13.88 -36.11
CA ALA A 375 -23.37 -13.54 -36.64
C ALA A 375 -22.58 -12.60 -35.70
N ALA A 376 -21.30 -12.91 -35.51
CA ALA A 376 -20.28 -12.01 -34.97
C ALA A 376 -19.40 -11.52 -36.11
N THR A 377 -19.30 -10.21 -36.30
CA THR A 377 -18.41 -9.56 -37.27
C THR A 377 -17.33 -8.78 -36.53
N LEU A 378 -16.08 -9.14 -36.73
CA LEU A 378 -14.93 -8.52 -36.07
C LEU A 378 -14.14 -7.72 -37.10
N THR A 379 -13.81 -6.48 -36.76
CA THR A 379 -12.89 -5.63 -37.53
C THR A 379 -11.64 -5.42 -36.69
N LEU A 380 -10.47 -5.80 -37.20
CA LEU A 380 -9.18 -5.61 -36.53
C LEU A 380 -8.32 -4.65 -37.36
N VAL A 381 -7.74 -3.64 -36.71
CA VAL A 381 -6.90 -2.62 -37.32
C VAL A 381 -5.55 -2.57 -36.60
N GLY A 382 -4.48 -2.82 -37.34
CA GLY A 382 -3.11 -2.79 -36.82
C GLY A 382 -2.11 -2.31 -37.88
N PRO A 383 -0.81 -2.22 -37.53
CA PRO A 383 0.23 -1.82 -38.49
C PRO A 383 0.33 -2.82 -39.65
N ALA A 384 0.54 -2.32 -40.86
CA ALA A 384 0.59 -3.16 -42.05
C ALA A 384 1.89 -3.99 -42.19
N ASP A 385 2.95 -3.59 -41.49
CA ASP A 385 4.30 -4.18 -41.53
C ASP A 385 4.61 -5.08 -40.32
N ALA A 386 3.66 -5.29 -39.41
CA ALA A 386 3.79 -6.20 -38.29
C ALA A 386 2.56 -7.09 -38.10
N TRP A 387 2.74 -8.26 -37.49
CA TRP A 387 1.60 -9.09 -37.07
C TRP A 387 0.86 -8.40 -35.92
N PHE A 388 -0.43 -8.64 -35.81
CA PHE A 388 -1.23 -8.18 -34.69
C PHE A 388 -2.38 -9.15 -34.39
N GLY A 389 -2.93 -9.08 -33.17
CA GLY A 389 -3.99 -10.00 -32.78
C GLY A 389 -4.73 -9.62 -31.52
N MET A 390 -5.89 -10.24 -31.34
CA MET A 390 -6.78 -10.07 -30.20
C MET A 390 -7.19 -11.45 -29.68
N ALA A 391 -7.13 -11.63 -28.36
CA ALA A 391 -7.71 -12.78 -27.68
C ALA A 391 -8.89 -12.35 -26.81
N LEU A 392 -9.92 -13.19 -26.75
CA LEU A 392 -11.22 -12.89 -26.12
C LEU A 392 -11.44 -13.73 -24.87
N GLY A 393 -12.09 -13.14 -23.86
CA GLY A 393 -12.55 -13.83 -22.66
C GLY A 393 -11.55 -13.86 -21.51
N THR A 394 -10.45 -13.11 -21.58
CA THR A 394 -9.43 -13.02 -20.53
C THR A 394 -8.63 -11.72 -20.64
N ASP A 395 -8.00 -11.33 -19.54
CA ASP A 395 -7.06 -10.22 -19.41
C ASP A 395 -5.59 -10.68 -19.34
N THR A 396 -5.32 -11.99 -19.45
CA THR A 396 -3.97 -12.59 -19.45
C THR A 396 -3.83 -13.68 -20.52
N MET A 397 -2.64 -14.25 -20.74
CA MET A 397 -2.46 -15.42 -21.63
C MET A 397 -2.90 -16.76 -20.99
N CYS A 398 -3.76 -16.71 -19.96
CA CYS A 398 -4.36 -17.87 -19.29
C CYS A 398 -5.87 -17.63 -19.11
N ASN A 399 -6.72 -18.64 -19.37
CA ASN A 399 -8.18 -18.54 -19.22
C ASN A 399 -8.67 -18.72 -17.78
N GLU A 400 -7.87 -19.35 -16.93
CA GLU A 400 -8.21 -19.57 -15.54
C GLU A 400 -7.55 -18.48 -14.69
N ALA A 401 -8.38 -17.64 -14.07
CA ALA A 401 -7.96 -16.77 -12.99
C ALA A 401 -7.88 -17.61 -11.71
N TRP A 402 -6.83 -18.44 -11.56
CA TRP A 402 -6.59 -19.18 -10.33
C TRP A 402 -5.10 -19.31 -9.97
N GLU A 403 -4.89 -19.54 -8.68
CA GLU A 403 -3.70 -19.44 -7.84
C GLU A 403 -2.43 -20.12 -8.37
N GLY A 404 -1.31 -19.39 -8.30
CA GLY A 404 0.03 -19.92 -8.56
C GLY A 404 0.56 -19.54 -9.95
N ASP A 405 1.87 -19.29 -10.06
CA ASP A 405 2.55 -18.88 -11.29
C ASP A 405 2.64 -20.00 -12.36
N GLU A 406 1.70 -20.96 -12.36
CA GLU A 406 1.63 -22.11 -13.27
C GLU A 406 0.24 -22.20 -13.93
N CYS A 407 0.11 -21.69 -15.15
CA CYS A 407 -1.04 -22.00 -16.01
C CYS A 407 -0.92 -23.47 -16.46
N PRO A 408 -1.96 -24.32 -16.36
CA PRO A 408 -1.87 -25.74 -16.67
C PRO A 408 -1.24 -25.99 -18.06
N GLU A 409 -0.24 -26.86 -18.13
CA GLU A 409 0.63 -27.07 -19.31
C GLU A 409 -0.12 -27.45 -20.60
N THR A 410 -1.42 -27.81 -20.53
CA THR A 410 -2.20 -28.23 -21.70
C THR A 410 -3.55 -27.52 -21.80
N GLY A 411 -3.69 -26.66 -22.80
CA GLY A 411 -5.00 -26.26 -23.37
C GLY A 411 -5.73 -25.08 -22.71
N ALA A 412 -5.14 -24.45 -21.70
CA ALA A 412 -5.79 -23.42 -20.87
C ALA A 412 -5.62 -21.96 -21.35
N GLY A 413 -5.07 -21.69 -22.54
CA GLY A 413 -4.90 -20.31 -23.02
C GLY A 413 -6.10 -19.81 -23.84
N PRO A 414 -6.18 -18.48 -24.07
CA PRO A 414 -7.35 -17.90 -24.71
C PRO A 414 -7.46 -18.16 -26.21
N TYR A 415 -8.71 -18.14 -26.67
CA TYR A 415 -9.04 -18.05 -28.09
C TYR A 415 -8.56 -16.71 -28.65
N ALA A 416 -7.68 -16.76 -29.64
CA ALA A 416 -7.08 -15.60 -30.27
C ALA A 416 -7.20 -15.63 -31.79
N ILE A 417 -7.34 -14.45 -32.37
CA ILE A 417 -7.26 -14.22 -33.81
C ILE A 417 -5.97 -13.46 -34.09
N ILE A 418 -5.11 -14.05 -34.91
CA ILE A 418 -3.81 -13.47 -35.31
C ILE A 418 -3.85 -13.11 -36.79
N VAL A 419 -3.55 -11.85 -37.09
CA VAL A 419 -3.37 -11.30 -38.43
C VAL A 419 -1.88 -11.13 -38.69
N SER A 420 -1.41 -11.71 -39.79
CA SER A 420 -0.01 -11.75 -40.18
C SER A 420 0.09 -11.55 -41.69
N GLY A 421 0.07 -10.29 -42.12
CA GLY A 421 -0.04 -9.94 -43.54
C GLY A 421 -1.39 -10.40 -44.10
N ASP A 422 -1.35 -11.28 -45.10
CA ASP A 422 -2.55 -11.82 -45.72
C ASP A 422 -3.10 -13.06 -45.00
N SER A 423 -2.37 -13.58 -43.99
CA SER A 423 -2.81 -14.72 -43.19
C SER A 423 -3.63 -14.26 -41.98
N VAL A 424 -4.79 -14.90 -41.78
CA VAL A 424 -5.62 -14.76 -40.58
C VAL A 424 -5.78 -16.15 -39.96
N GLN A 425 -5.40 -16.32 -38.70
CA GLN A 425 -5.39 -17.61 -38.01
C GLN A 425 -6.16 -17.52 -36.69
N GLU A 426 -6.98 -18.52 -36.41
CA GLU A 426 -7.52 -18.77 -35.08
C GLU A 426 -6.56 -19.66 -34.29
N ARG A 427 -6.33 -19.33 -33.01
CA ARG A 427 -5.45 -20.08 -32.12
C ARG A 427 -6.08 -20.23 -30.76
N ASN A 428 -5.82 -21.36 -30.11
CA ASN A 428 -5.91 -21.47 -28.66
C ASN A 428 -4.48 -21.27 -28.15
N LEU A 429 -4.23 -20.15 -27.49
CA LEU A 429 -2.91 -19.76 -27.03
C LEU A 429 -2.38 -20.70 -25.93
N ALA A 430 -1.07 -20.66 -25.68
CA ALA A 430 -0.48 -21.30 -24.51
C ALA A 430 0.04 -20.21 -23.58
N PHE A 431 0.27 -20.55 -22.31
CA PHE A 431 0.88 -19.63 -21.36
C PHE A 431 2.25 -19.16 -21.84
N HIS A 432 2.39 -17.84 -22.07
CA HIS A 432 3.56 -17.23 -22.71
C HIS A 432 4.01 -17.91 -24.03
N GLY A 433 3.09 -18.57 -24.73
CA GLY A 433 3.39 -19.41 -25.88
C GLY A 433 2.45 -19.19 -27.07
N LYS A 434 2.91 -19.60 -28.26
CA LYS A 434 2.15 -19.45 -29.52
C LYS A 434 0.87 -20.29 -29.58
N GLY A 435 0.73 -21.26 -28.69
CA GLY A 435 -0.38 -22.20 -28.65
C GLY A 435 -0.55 -23.02 -29.91
N VAL A 436 -1.76 -23.57 -30.09
CA VAL A 436 -2.13 -24.42 -31.23
C VAL A 436 -3.01 -23.65 -32.21
N ILE A 437 -2.81 -23.89 -33.51
CA ILE A 437 -3.69 -23.37 -34.56
C ILE A 437 -4.99 -24.18 -34.51
N LEU A 438 -6.11 -23.46 -34.49
CA LEU A 438 -7.45 -24.05 -34.49
C LEU A 438 -7.96 -24.24 -35.94
N PRO A 439 -8.84 -25.22 -36.19
CA PRO A 439 -9.58 -25.30 -37.43
C PRO A 439 -10.32 -23.98 -37.73
N PRO A 440 -10.27 -23.43 -38.96
CA PRO A 440 -10.95 -22.18 -39.26
C PRO A 440 -12.47 -22.27 -39.09
N SER A 441 -13.02 -21.39 -38.25
CA SER A 441 -14.45 -21.10 -38.07
C SER A 441 -14.84 -19.73 -38.67
N ILE A 442 -13.85 -18.89 -38.97
CA ILE A 442 -14.03 -17.54 -39.51
C ILE A 442 -14.07 -17.48 -41.04
N LYS A 443 -14.81 -16.51 -41.57
CA LYS A 443 -14.77 -16.09 -42.97
C LYS A 443 -14.19 -14.68 -43.05
N VAL A 444 -13.09 -14.51 -43.79
CA VAL A 444 -12.52 -13.19 -44.08
C VAL A 444 -13.38 -12.49 -45.14
N ILE A 445 -13.91 -11.31 -44.80
CA ILE A 445 -14.73 -10.48 -45.68
C ILE A 445 -13.86 -9.48 -46.44
N SER A 446 -12.91 -8.85 -45.75
CA SER A 446 -11.95 -7.94 -46.36
C SER A 446 -10.60 -7.96 -45.61
N ASN A 447 -9.53 -7.65 -46.34
CA ASN A 447 -8.20 -7.41 -45.82
C ASN A 447 -7.56 -6.33 -46.69
N THR A 448 -7.49 -5.10 -46.19
CA THR A 448 -7.04 -3.93 -46.94
C THR A 448 -5.93 -3.21 -46.20
N VAL A 449 -5.05 -2.52 -46.94
CA VAL A 449 -3.99 -1.69 -46.39
C VAL A 449 -4.15 -0.27 -46.88
N GLU A 450 -4.26 0.67 -45.95
CA GLU A 450 -4.40 2.10 -46.22
C GLU A 450 -3.65 2.91 -45.16
N GLY A 451 -2.89 3.92 -45.57
CA GLY A 451 -2.18 4.81 -44.63
C GLY A 451 -1.18 4.11 -43.70
N GLY A 452 -0.63 2.96 -44.09
CA GLY A 452 0.28 2.16 -43.25
C GLY A 452 -0.42 1.23 -42.25
N ASN A 453 -1.76 1.26 -42.18
CA ASN A 453 -2.55 0.36 -41.35
C ASN A 453 -3.22 -0.72 -42.20
N ARG A 454 -3.30 -1.93 -41.66
CA ARG A 454 -4.06 -3.04 -42.22
C ARG A 454 -5.37 -3.19 -41.46
N THR A 455 -6.48 -3.23 -42.20
CA THR A 455 -7.83 -3.45 -41.69
C THR A 455 -8.33 -4.81 -42.19
N VAL A 456 -8.67 -5.69 -41.26
CA VAL A 456 -9.22 -7.02 -41.56
C VAL A 456 -10.62 -7.14 -40.99
N VAL A 457 -11.60 -7.44 -41.84
CA VAL A 457 -12.98 -7.73 -41.43
C VAL A 457 -13.24 -9.22 -41.58
N ILE A 458 -13.66 -9.86 -40.50
CA ILE A 458 -14.00 -11.28 -40.46
C ILE A 458 -15.41 -11.48 -39.89
N THR A 459 -16.03 -12.60 -40.22
CA THR A 459 -17.33 -12.98 -39.65
C THR A 459 -17.36 -14.47 -39.27
N ARG A 460 -18.12 -14.80 -38.22
CA ARG A 460 -18.37 -16.17 -37.74
C ARG A 460 -19.70 -16.25 -36.98
N SER A 461 -20.13 -17.46 -36.61
CA SER A 461 -21.25 -17.64 -35.68
C SER A 461 -20.95 -17.09 -34.28
N LEU A 462 -22.01 -16.67 -33.56
CA LEU A 462 -21.90 -16.25 -32.16
C LEU A 462 -21.33 -17.37 -31.27
N GLN A 463 -21.81 -18.59 -31.47
CA GLN A 463 -21.33 -19.79 -30.79
C GLN A 463 -19.99 -20.26 -31.41
N GLY A 464 -19.02 -20.56 -30.55
CA GLY A 464 -17.77 -21.22 -30.93
C GLY A 464 -17.95 -22.68 -31.30
N ALA A 465 -17.04 -23.22 -32.10
CA ALA A 465 -17.13 -24.60 -32.59
C ALA A 465 -17.00 -25.63 -31.45
N ASP A 466 -16.17 -25.33 -30.45
CA ASP A 466 -16.01 -26.06 -29.19
C ASP A 466 -15.50 -25.12 -28.08
N ASP A 467 -15.12 -25.68 -26.93
CA ASP A 467 -14.65 -24.96 -25.73
C ASP A 467 -13.35 -24.18 -25.92
N ARG A 468 -12.57 -24.49 -26.97
CA ARG A 468 -11.34 -23.75 -27.32
C ARG A 468 -11.61 -22.45 -28.06
N TYR A 469 -12.87 -22.20 -28.44
CA TYR A 469 -13.32 -20.99 -29.11
C TYR A 469 -14.16 -20.14 -28.17
N PHE A 470 -13.93 -18.83 -28.20
CA PHE A 470 -14.80 -17.90 -27.46
C PHE A 470 -16.23 -17.94 -28.02
N SER A 471 -17.24 -17.92 -27.16
CA SER A 471 -18.66 -17.91 -27.54
C SER A 471 -19.35 -16.66 -26.99
N PHE A 472 -20.02 -15.90 -27.86
CA PHE A 472 -20.74 -14.69 -27.47
C PHE A 472 -22.18 -15.02 -27.05
N ASP A 473 -22.61 -14.49 -25.91
CA ASP A 473 -24.03 -14.39 -25.53
C ASP A 473 -24.52 -12.97 -25.81
N SER A 474 -25.38 -12.84 -26.82
CA SER A 474 -25.95 -11.56 -27.25
C SER A 474 -27.22 -11.17 -26.50
N ARG A 475 -27.74 -12.02 -25.58
CA ARG A 475 -29.04 -11.83 -24.90
C ARG A 475 -28.96 -11.83 -23.37
N GLY A 476 -27.88 -12.32 -22.75
CA GLY A 476 -27.74 -12.42 -21.30
C GLY A 476 -26.89 -11.33 -20.62
N ALA A 477 -27.20 -11.07 -19.35
CA ALA A 477 -26.53 -10.13 -18.44
C ALA A 477 -25.01 -10.39 -18.20
N LEU A 478 -24.42 -11.41 -18.83
CA LEU A 478 -23.03 -11.82 -18.63
C LEU A 478 -22.04 -11.29 -19.69
N ASN A 479 -22.47 -10.59 -20.74
CA ASN A 479 -21.61 -10.21 -21.86
C ASN A 479 -21.67 -8.75 -22.30
N TYR A 480 -22.05 -7.82 -21.42
CA TYR A 480 -21.90 -6.39 -21.74
C TYR A 480 -20.45 -5.91 -21.71
N GLN A 481 -19.55 -6.69 -21.07
CA GLN A 481 -18.12 -6.41 -21.02
C GLN A 481 -17.35 -7.73 -21.18
N VAL A 482 -16.54 -7.86 -22.22
CA VAL A 482 -15.68 -9.03 -22.46
C VAL A 482 -14.23 -8.62 -22.25
N PRO A 483 -13.48 -9.23 -21.31
CA PRO A 483 -12.05 -8.94 -21.19
C PRO A 483 -11.32 -9.44 -22.43
N VAL A 484 -10.37 -8.63 -22.91
CA VAL A 484 -9.57 -8.92 -24.10
C VAL A 484 -8.11 -8.59 -23.87
N ILE A 485 -7.23 -9.40 -24.43
CA ILE A 485 -5.83 -9.06 -24.60
C ILE A 485 -5.54 -8.76 -26.06
N VAL A 486 -4.66 -7.79 -26.28
CA VAL A 486 -4.25 -7.35 -27.61
C VAL A 486 -2.75 -7.25 -27.71
N ALA A 487 -2.21 -7.54 -28.87
CA ALA A 487 -0.77 -7.50 -29.10
C ALA A 487 -0.41 -7.20 -30.54
N ARG A 488 0.78 -6.62 -30.72
CA ARG A 488 1.45 -6.49 -32.02
C ARG A 488 2.92 -6.91 -31.97
N GLY A 489 3.40 -7.42 -33.08
CA GLY A 489 4.79 -7.78 -33.30
C GLY A 489 5.70 -6.61 -33.66
N CYS A 490 6.99 -6.92 -33.77
CA CYS A 490 7.97 -6.06 -34.43
C CYS A 490 8.10 -6.32 -35.94
N SER A 491 7.49 -7.39 -36.46
CA SER A 491 7.55 -7.76 -37.87
C SER A 491 6.33 -8.60 -38.25
N LEU A 492 6.17 -8.92 -39.53
CA LEU A 492 5.11 -9.81 -40.02
C LEU A 492 5.25 -11.26 -39.54
N THR A 493 6.35 -11.66 -38.90
CA THR A 493 6.51 -13.03 -38.41
C THR A 493 5.88 -13.17 -37.03
N PHE A 494 4.87 -14.03 -36.88
CA PHE A 494 4.27 -14.30 -35.57
C PHE A 494 5.29 -14.85 -34.57
N ALA A 495 5.63 -14.02 -33.59
CA ALA A 495 6.67 -14.21 -32.57
C ALA A 495 6.27 -13.42 -31.31
N GLN A 496 7.19 -13.27 -30.35
CA GLN A 496 6.93 -12.43 -29.17
C GLN A 496 6.56 -11.00 -29.59
N HIS A 497 5.56 -10.43 -28.92
CA HIS A 497 5.07 -9.09 -29.17
C HIS A 497 6.06 -8.03 -28.69
N CYS A 498 6.07 -6.88 -29.35
CA CYS A 498 6.85 -5.72 -28.93
C CYS A 498 5.98 -4.67 -28.23
N GLN A 499 4.67 -4.80 -28.36
CA GLN A 499 3.69 -4.02 -27.64
C GLN A 499 2.45 -4.87 -27.41
N HIS A 500 1.91 -4.79 -26.20
CA HIS A 500 0.74 -5.53 -25.79
C HIS A 500 -0.05 -4.72 -24.78
N GLY A 501 -1.28 -5.15 -24.53
CA GLY A 501 -2.14 -4.57 -23.51
C GLY A 501 -3.31 -5.48 -23.22
N SER A 502 -3.97 -5.22 -22.09
CA SER A 502 -5.25 -5.81 -21.73
C SER A 502 -6.27 -4.69 -21.62
N THR A 503 -7.52 -4.97 -21.98
CA THR A 503 -8.63 -4.01 -21.90
C THR A 503 -9.98 -4.75 -21.90
N MET A 504 -11.07 -3.99 -21.85
CA MET A 504 -12.44 -4.51 -21.91
C MET A 504 -13.09 -4.14 -23.23
N LEU A 505 -13.71 -5.11 -23.89
CA LEU A 505 -14.64 -4.92 -25.00
C LEU A 505 -16.03 -4.65 -24.42
N ASN A 506 -16.43 -3.38 -24.39
CA ASN A 506 -17.73 -2.95 -23.85
C ASN A 506 -18.75 -2.83 -24.98
N PHE A 507 -19.87 -3.54 -24.89
CA PHE A 507 -20.91 -3.56 -25.93
C PHE A 507 -21.95 -2.46 -25.74
N ILE A 508 -22.31 -1.82 -26.86
CA ILE A 508 -23.36 -0.80 -26.95
C ILE A 508 -24.48 -1.31 -27.86
N LYS A 509 -25.71 -1.06 -27.41
CA LYS A 509 -26.94 -1.30 -28.17
C LYS A 509 -27.04 -0.35 -29.36
N VAL A 510 -27.21 -0.90 -30.56
CA VAL A 510 -27.38 -0.12 -31.80
C VAL A 510 -28.82 0.39 -31.89
N GLU A 511 -29.00 1.59 -32.45
CA GLU A 511 -30.26 2.33 -32.58
C GLU A 511 -31.02 2.59 -31.27
N THR A 512 -30.39 2.34 -30.12
CA THR A 512 -30.98 2.51 -28.80
C THR A 512 -30.33 3.69 -28.08
N PRO A 513 -31.10 4.66 -27.57
CA PRO A 513 -30.56 5.72 -26.73
C PRO A 513 -30.01 5.17 -25.40
N LEU A 514 -28.78 5.52 -25.05
CA LEU A 514 -28.14 5.14 -23.78
C LEU A 514 -27.72 6.40 -23.01
N GLN A 515 -27.81 6.36 -21.69
CA GLN A 515 -27.25 7.41 -20.84
C GLN A 515 -25.77 7.16 -20.61
N ILE A 516 -24.95 8.21 -20.56
CA ILE A 516 -23.53 8.11 -20.20
C ILE A 516 -23.35 8.60 -18.78
N CYS A 517 -22.61 7.83 -17.98
CA CYS A 517 -22.18 8.23 -16.64
C CYS A 517 -20.64 8.21 -16.56
N GLN A 518 -20.07 9.06 -15.70
CA GLN A 518 -18.66 8.90 -15.31
C GLN A 518 -18.52 7.68 -14.39
N ASP A 519 -17.55 6.82 -14.66
CA ASP A 519 -17.29 5.53 -13.98
C ASP A 519 -15.88 5.51 -13.35
N GLY A 520 -15.53 6.62 -12.69
CA GLY A 520 -14.24 6.84 -12.04
C GLY A 520 -13.15 7.40 -12.97
N ILE A 521 -11.91 7.35 -12.50
CA ILE A 521 -10.73 7.87 -13.17
C ILE A 521 -9.72 6.73 -13.34
N VAL A 522 -9.10 6.61 -14.50
CA VAL A 522 -7.84 5.86 -14.64
C VAL A 522 -6.70 6.82 -14.44
N SER A 523 -5.86 6.50 -13.47
CA SER A 523 -4.63 7.21 -13.17
C SER A 523 -3.55 6.17 -12.93
N GLN A 524 -2.43 6.27 -13.64
CA GLN A 524 -1.32 5.32 -13.54
C GLN A 524 0.03 6.00 -13.64
N ILE A 525 1.04 5.37 -13.05
CA ILE A 525 2.45 5.70 -13.20
C ILE A 525 3.28 4.40 -13.22
N GLY A 526 4.15 4.26 -14.21
CA GLY A 526 4.90 3.02 -14.49
C GLY A 526 4.01 1.81 -14.77
N GLY A 527 2.79 2.02 -15.29
CA GLY A 527 1.80 0.96 -15.48
C GLY A 527 1.13 0.46 -14.19
N ARG A 528 1.45 1.02 -13.03
CA ARG A 528 0.75 0.76 -11.76
C ARG A 528 -0.31 1.82 -11.52
N ASN A 529 -1.43 1.42 -10.91
CA ASN A 529 -2.50 2.36 -10.57
C ASN A 529 -2.01 3.41 -9.55
N PHE A 530 -2.32 4.67 -9.84
CA PHE A 530 -2.18 5.79 -8.93
C PHE A 530 -3.57 6.11 -8.41
N GLU A 531 -3.93 5.67 -7.20
CA GLU A 531 -5.29 5.84 -6.68
C GLU A 531 -5.56 7.33 -6.40
N MET A 532 -6.47 7.90 -7.19
CA MET A 532 -6.96 9.28 -7.03
C MET A 532 -8.22 9.33 -6.15
N ASP A 533 -9.01 8.26 -6.18
CA ASP A 533 -10.25 8.15 -5.42
C ASP A 533 -9.91 7.88 -3.95
N GLY A 534 -10.14 8.86 -3.07
CA GLY A 534 -9.85 8.73 -1.63
C GLY A 534 -8.42 9.07 -1.21
N ARG A 535 -7.54 9.46 -2.16
CA ARG A 535 -6.24 10.08 -1.86
C ARG A 535 -6.45 11.55 -1.46
N CYS A 536 -5.85 11.98 -0.36
CA CYS A 536 -6.01 13.33 0.19
C CYS A 536 -7.48 13.79 0.29
N PRO A 537 -8.37 13.04 0.95
CA PRO A 537 -9.76 13.45 1.04
C PRO A 537 -9.85 14.79 1.78
N PRO A 538 -10.76 15.70 1.37
CA PRO A 538 -11.00 16.93 2.09
C PRO A 538 -11.29 16.66 3.57
N GLU A 539 -10.85 17.57 4.44
CA GLU A 539 -11.07 17.55 5.90
C GLU A 539 -10.35 16.44 6.69
N ALA A 540 -9.82 15.39 6.06
CA ALA A 540 -9.05 14.35 6.76
C ALA A 540 -7.67 14.85 7.24
N SER A 541 -7.08 15.80 6.51
CA SER A 541 -5.79 16.44 6.80
C SER A 541 -5.70 17.79 6.11
N SER A 542 -4.75 18.61 6.55
CA SER A 542 -4.42 19.89 5.91
C SER A 542 -3.77 19.74 4.52
N LEU A 543 -3.38 18.55 4.07
CA LEU A 543 -2.70 18.34 2.78
C LEU A 543 -3.51 18.83 1.57
N PHE A 544 -4.82 18.54 1.54
CA PHE A 544 -5.68 18.95 0.44
C PHE A 544 -5.78 20.48 0.35
N GLU A 545 -5.97 21.16 1.48
CA GLU A 545 -6.03 22.62 1.58
C GLU A 545 -4.72 23.28 1.16
N GLN A 546 -3.59 22.67 1.51
CA GLN A 546 -2.25 23.12 1.15
C GLN A 546 -1.92 22.90 -0.33
N LYS A 547 -2.77 22.21 -1.09
CA LYS A 547 -2.50 21.82 -2.48
C LYS A 547 -1.18 21.08 -2.62
N ASN A 548 -0.96 20.10 -1.75
CA ASN A 548 0.26 19.30 -1.78
C ASN A 548 0.41 18.53 -3.11
N PRO A 549 1.57 18.58 -3.79
CA PRO A 549 1.74 17.92 -5.09
C PRO A 549 1.54 16.40 -5.07
N SER A 550 1.71 15.76 -3.91
CA SER A 550 1.45 14.33 -3.75
C SER A 550 -0.02 13.94 -3.97
N CYS A 551 -0.96 14.89 -3.87
CA CYS A 551 -2.39 14.59 -3.96
C CYS A 551 -2.89 14.39 -5.40
N TRP A 552 -2.13 14.80 -6.43
CA TRP A 552 -2.56 14.69 -7.82
C TRP A 552 -1.47 14.13 -8.73
N LEU A 553 -1.87 13.26 -9.66
CA LEU A 553 -0.95 12.62 -10.61
C LEU A 553 -0.15 13.62 -11.47
N ASP A 554 -0.75 14.72 -11.90
CA ASP A 554 -0.09 15.73 -12.74
C ASP A 554 1.05 16.44 -12.00
N THR A 555 0.84 16.71 -10.71
CA THR A 555 1.80 17.41 -9.85
C THR A 555 2.73 16.47 -9.07
N TYR A 556 2.48 15.16 -9.04
CA TYR A 556 3.29 14.15 -8.34
C TYR A 556 4.74 14.08 -8.85
N GLN A 557 5.74 14.21 -7.98
CA GLN A 557 7.16 14.31 -8.39
C GLN A 557 8.09 13.28 -7.75
N GLY A 558 7.64 12.59 -6.69
CA GLY A 558 8.41 11.56 -6.01
C GLY A 558 7.61 10.83 -4.95
N GLY A 559 8.18 9.77 -4.40
CA GLY A 559 7.58 8.87 -3.42
C GLY A 559 7.17 7.50 -4.00
N LEU A 560 6.44 6.70 -3.24
CA LEU A 560 6.12 5.29 -3.46
C LEU A 560 5.71 4.95 -4.88
N SER A 561 4.87 5.79 -5.50
CA SER A 561 4.36 5.54 -6.85
C SER A 561 5.47 5.50 -7.92
N CYS A 562 6.65 6.06 -7.62
CA CYS A 562 7.83 6.07 -8.48
C CYS A 562 8.88 5.01 -8.14
N CYS A 563 8.67 4.24 -7.07
CA CYS A 563 9.54 3.16 -6.66
C CYS A 563 8.96 1.82 -7.09
N HIS A 564 9.68 1.11 -7.97
CA HIS A 564 9.23 -0.17 -8.54
C HIS A 564 10.35 -1.21 -8.35
N HIS A 565 9.99 -2.48 -8.17
CA HIS A 565 10.99 -3.54 -7.99
C HIS A 565 12.01 -3.56 -9.14
N LEU A 566 13.30 -3.54 -8.80
CA LEU A 566 14.47 -3.50 -9.68
C LEU A 566 14.59 -2.26 -10.59
N GLN A 567 13.74 -1.25 -10.40
CA GLN A 567 13.83 0.02 -11.12
C GLN A 567 15.03 0.85 -10.62
N THR A 568 15.73 1.48 -11.55
CA THR A 568 16.72 2.52 -11.22
C THR A 568 16.04 3.88 -11.08
N LEU A 569 16.45 4.63 -10.07
CA LEU A 569 15.97 6.00 -9.81
C LEU A 569 16.73 7.06 -10.62
N LEU A 570 17.73 6.70 -11.42
CA LEU A 570 18.44 7.63 -12.31
C LEU A 570 17.67 7.91 -13.59
N ASP A 571 17.86 9.10 -14.16
CA ASP A 571 17.29 9.50 -15.45
C ASP A 571 17.80 8.64 -16.61
N SER A 572 17.05 8.66 -17.72
CA SER A 572 17.30 7.83 -18.89
C SER A 572 18.65 8.07 -19.56
N ASP A 573 19.17 9.28 -19.45
CA ASP A 573 20.46 9.70 -19.99
C ASP A 573 21.64 9.46 -19.05
N GLN A 574 21.40 8.96 -17.83
CA GLN A 574 22.44 8.74 -16.83
C GLN A 574 22.98 7.32 -16.86
N TYR A 575 24.30 7.19 -16.73
CA TYR A 575 24.97 5.91 -16.55
C TYR A 575 24.85 5.44 -15.09
N ILE A 576 24.51 4.17 -14.89
CA ILE A 576 24.55 3.53 -13.57
C ILE A 576 26.01 3.11 -13.29
N PRO A 577 26.68 3.72 -12.29
CA PRO A 577 28.06 3.38 -11.93
C PRO A 577 28.19 2.02 -11.22
N TRP A 578 29.42 1.50 -11.15
CA TRP A 578 29.80 0.29 -10.41
C TRP A 578 28.97 -0.96 -10.70
N LYS A 579 28.59 -1.17 -11.98
CA LYS A 579 27.80 -2.34 -12.42
C LYS A 579 28.50 -3.68 -12.18
N ASP A 580 29.78 -3.67 -11.89
CA ASP A 580 30.60 -4.82 -11.52
C ASP A 580 30.66 -5.07 -10.01
N GLN A 581 30.01 -4.23 -9.19
CA GLN A 581 30.06 -4.28 -7.72
C GLN A 581 28.65 -4.26 -7.11
N LEU A 582 28.04 -5.43 -7.01
CA LEU A 582 26.76 -5.61 -6.31
C LEU A 582 26.91 -5.30 -4.82
N LEU A 583 25.91 -4.62 -4.26
CA LEU A 583 25.73 -4.56 -2.82
C LEU A 583 24.87 -5.77 -2.42
N GLU A 584 25.44 -6.64 -1.61
CA GLU A 584 24.77 -7.84 -1.10
C GLU A 584 24.68 -7.77 0.42
N TYR A 585 23.50 -8.06 0.97
CA TYR A 585 23.24 -8.08 2.42
C TYR A 585 21.94 -8.81 2.74
N GLN A 586 21.69 -9.05 4.02
CA GLN A 586 20.45 -9.62 4.54
C GLN A 586 19.84 -8.66 5.56
N ILE A 587 18.52 -8.71 5.72
CA ILE A 587 17.85 -8.06 6.86
C ILE A 587 17.79 -9.06 8.00
N LYS A 588 18.26 -8.63 9.17
CA LYS A 588 18.32 -9.40 10.41
C LYS A 588 17.26 -8.85 11.38
N PHE A 589 16.44 -9.75 11.92
CA PHE A 589 15.55 -9.45 13.03
C PHE A 589 15.94 -10.26 14.25
N ARG A 590 15.95 -9.62 15.42
CA ARG A 590 15.99 -10.28 16.72
C ARG A 590 14.67 -10.04 17.43
N TYR A 591 13.96 -11.11 17.76
CA TYR A 591 12.70 -11.05 18.51
C TYR A 591 12.92 -11.46 19.96
N TYR A 592 12.47 -10.62 20.88
CA TYR A 592 12.45 -10.89 22.31
C TYR A 592 11.10 -11.48 22.70
N PHE A 593 11.12 -12.57 23.46
CA PHE A 593 9.90 -13.33 23.71
C PHE A 593 9.80 -13.94 25.11
N GLU A 594 8.57 -14.09 25.57
CA GLU A 594 8.22 -14.82 26.78
C GLU A 594 7.21 -15.93 26.49
N GLU A 595 7.06 -16.87 27.42
CA GLU A 595 5.96 -17.83 27.38
C GLU A 595 4.66 -17.18 27.89
N TYR A 596 3.59 -17.29 27.09
CA TYR A 596 2.28 -16.83 27.52
C TYR A 596 1.64 -17.79 28.53
N VAL A 597 1.21 -17.25 29.67
CA VAL A 597 0.42 -17.98 30.68
C VAL A 597 -1.02 -17.49 30.61
N PRO A 598 -1.98 -18.35 30.21
CA PRO A 598 -3.39 -17.99 30.18
C PRO A 598 -3.93 -17.62 31.56
N ALA A 599 -4.98 -16.81 31.57
CA ALA A 599 -5.70 -16.47 32.79
C ALA A 599 -6.17 -17.73 33.53
N LYS A 600 -6.09 -17.69 34.86
CA LYS A 600 -6.64 -18.70 35.78
C LYS A 600 -7.67 -18.03 36.68
N ALA A 601 -8.50 -18.83 37.35
CA ALA A 601 -9.49 -18.29 38.31
C ALA A 601 -8.86 -17.38 39.38
N THR A 602 -7.58 -17.57 39.70
CA THR A 602 -6.86 -16.85 40.75
C THR A 602 -5.83 -15.83 40.24
N ALA A 603 -5.63 -15.72 38.92
CA ALA A 603 -4.61 -14.84 38.35
C ALA A 603 -4.98 -14.36 36.94
N PRO A 604 -4.75 -13.07 36.62
CA PRO A 604 -4.89 -12.58 35.24
C PRO A 604 -3.91 -13.29 34.30
N PRO A 605 -4.11 -13.21 32.97
CA PRO A 605 -3.12 -13.70 32.02
C PRO A 605 -1.78 -12.98 32.22
N SER A 606 -0.66 -13.63 31.86
CA SER A 606 0.66 -13.00 32.01
C SER A 606 0.85 -11.77 31.13
N HIS A 607 0.18 -11.74 29.97
CA HIS A 607 0.25 -10.65 29.01
C HIS A 607 -1.15 -10.26 28.49
N GLN A 608 -1.31 -8.98 28.19
CA GLN A 608 -2.39 -8.48 27.35
C GLN A 608 -1.92 -8.42 25.90
N ASN A 609 -2.76 -8.90 24.98
CA ASN A 609 -2.45 -8.83 23.55
C ASN A 609 -2.54 -7.38 23.07
N LEU A 610 -1.46 -6.92 22.45
CA LEU A 610 -1.39 -5.63 21.79
C LEU A 610 -1.92 -5.74 20.36
N TYR A 611 -2.96 -4.96 20.08
CA TYR A 611 -3.49 -4.81 18.74
C TYR A 611 -2.81 -3.65 18.04
N ARG A 612 -2.54 -3.83 16.75
CA ARG A 612 -2.06 -2.76 15.89
C ARG A 612 -3.14 -1.72 15.70
N ILE A 613 -2.74 -0.46 15.83
CA ILE A 613 -3.53 0.72 15.52
C ILE A 613 -2.71 1.56 14.57
N TYR A 614 -3.29 1.99 13.46
CA TYR A 614 -2.56 2.74 12.43
C TYR A 614 -3.39 3.90 11.93
N ARG A 615 -2.76 5.06 11.79
CA ARG A 615 -3.41 6.24 11.22
C ARG A 615 -2.42 7.14 10.51
N GLN A 616 -2.85 7.71 9.39
CA GLN A 616 -2.03 8.59 8.57
C GLN A 616 -2.40 10.05 8.85
N THR A 617 -1.40 10.88 9.13
CA THR A 617 -1.59 12.35 9.12
C THR A 617 -1.57 12.87 7.69
N GLU A 618 -0.90 12.14 6.80
CA GLU A 618 -0.75 12.36 5.37
C GLU A 618 -1.99 11.93 4.54
N SER A 619 -3.18 11.88 5.15
CA SER A 619 -4.46 11.86 4.43
C SER A 619 -4.60 10.74 3.39
N PHE A 620 -4.17 9.52 3.74
CA PHE A 620 -4.18 8.36 2.83
C PHE A 620 -3.36 8.55 1.53
N ALA A 621 -2.52 9.59 1.44
CA ALA A 621 -1.59 9.76 0.31
C ALA A 621 -0.45 8.73 0.33
N GLY A 622 -0.23 8.09 1.49
CA GLY A 622 0.87 7.18 1.76
C GLY A 622 2.17 7.89 2.02
N GLU A 623 2.56 8.76 1.09
CA GLU A 623 3.65 9.69 1.24
C GLU A 623 3.21 11.06 0.74
N TYR A 624 3.88 12.11 1.22
CA TYR A 624 3.60 13.48 0.82
C TYR A 624 4.87 14.28 0.57
N ASP A 625 4.71 15.42 -0.10
CA ASP A 625 5.84 16.30 -0.38
C ASP A 625 6.01 17.34 0.72
N VAL A 626 7.21 17.45 1.28
CA VAL A 626 7.63 18.59 2.10
C VAL A 626 8.02 19.73 1.17
N VAL A 627 7.06 20.61 0.87
CA VAL A 627 7.23 21.69 -0.11
C VAL A 627 8.21 22.74 0.42
N GLN A 628 9.21 23.09 -0.40
CA GLN A 628 10.25 24.06 -0.03
C GLN A 628 9.67 25.41 0.40
N CYS A 629 10.26 26.00 1.46
CA CYS A 629 9.89 27.34 1.91
C CYS A 629 10.18 28.40 0.82
N PRO A 630 9.44 29.53 0.80
CA PRO A 630 9.66 30.58 -0.19
C PRO A 630 11.10 31.12 -0.16
N PRO A 631 11.67 31.51 -1.33
CA PRO A 631 13.00 32.11 -1.38
C PRO A 631 13.14 33.31 -0.44
N GLY A 632 14.24 33.36 0.32
CA GLY A 632 14.51 34.40 1.30
C GLY A 632 13.98 34.13 2.71
N THR A 633 13.24 33.04 2.93
CA THR A 633 12.86 32.60 4.27
C THR A 633 14.12 32.15 5.05
N PRO A 634 14.37 32.66 6.27
CA PRO A 634 15.47 32.19 7.09
C PRO A 634 15.35 30.68 7.36
N PRO A 635 16.44 29.88 7.31
CA PRO A 635 16.36 28.43 7.53
C PRO A 635 15.69 28.03 8.86
N SER A 636 15.86 28.84 9.91
CA SER A 636 15.20 28.63 11.21
C SER A 636 13.68 28.80 11.19
N GLN A 637 13.12 29.38 10.13
CA GLN A 637 11.70 29.58 9.90
C GLN A 637 11.14 28.65 8.80
N CYS A 638 12.00 27.87 8.13
CA CYS A 638 11.59 26.89 7.14
C CYS A 638 11.06 25.62 7.85
N VAL A 639 9.80 25.69 8.26
CA VAL A 639 9.05 24.57 8.82
C VAL A 639 7.78 24.33 8.01
N HIS A 640 7.66 23.17 7.38
CA HIS A 640 6.40 22.69 6.82
C HIS A 640 5.65 21.89 7.87
N GLN A 641 4.35 22.16 7.99
CA GLN A 641 3.48 21.51 8.97
C GLN A 641 2.24 20.93 8.30
N ILE A 642 1.90 19.69 8.66
CA ILE A 642 0.61 19.09 8.33
C ILE A 642 -0.11 18.63 9.60
N THR A 643 -1.43 18.62 9.56
CA THR A 643 -2.28 18.25 10.70
C THR A 643 -3.43 17.36 10.27
N ALA A 644 -3.80 16.39 11.11
CA ALA A 644 -4.98 15.56 10.91
C ALA A 644 -5.79 15.44 12.21
N ARG A 645 -7.12 15.42 12.07
CA ARG A 645 -8.05 15.16 13.16
C ARG A 645 -8.85 13.90 12.87
N PHE A 646 -8.94 13.02 13.85
CA PHE A 646 -9.65 11.76 13.72
C PHE A 646 -10.17 11.30 15.08
N SER A 647 -11.24 10.53 15.08
CA SER A 647 -11.80 9.95 16.31
C SER A 647 -11.10 8.65 16.68
N VAL A 648 -11.20 8.27 17.95
CA VAL A 648 -10.79 6.92 18.40
C VAL A 648 -11.64 5.85 17.71
N LEU A 649 -12.90 6.14 17.40
CA LEU A 649 -13.75 5.26 16.62
C LEU A 649 -13.19 4.97 15.22
N ASP A 650 -12.52 5.94 14.58
CA ASP A 650 -11.86 5.69 13.29
C ASP A 650 -10.72 4.68 13.44
N LEU A 651 -9.93 4.78 14.52
CA LEU A 651 -8.89 3.80 14.86
C LEU A 651 -9.46 2.40 15.14
N GLN A 652 -10.64 2.34 15.77
CA GLN A 652 -11.36 1.09 16.02
C GLN A 652 -11.86 0.44 14.73
N LYS A 653 -12.44 1.22 13.81
CA LYS A 653 -12.87 0.75 12.48
C LYS A 653 -11.70 0.20 11.69
N ASP A 654 -10.59 0.93 11.64
CA ASP A 654 -9.37 0.53 10.94
C ASP A 654 -8.78 -0.79 11.51
N SER A 655 -9.11 -1.12 12.76
CA SER A 655 -8.68 -2.35 13.46
C SER A 655 -9.76 -3.43 13.53
N GLY A 656 -10.96 -3.20 12.99
CA GLY A 656 -12.11 -4.11 13.07
C GLY A 656 -12.66 -4.33 14.49
N ARG A 657 -12.52 -3.34 15.38
CA ARG A 657 -12.87 -3.40 16.81
C ARG A 657 -13.88 -2.33 17.23
N GLU A 658 -14.89 -2.13 16.39
CA GLU A 658 -16.04 -1.23 16.65
C GLU A 658 -16.86 -1.65 17.87
N ASP A 659 -16.68 -2.88 18.37
CA ASP A 659 -17.30 -3.43 19.57
C ASP A 659 -16.76 -2.83 20.88
N ALA A 660 -15.62 -2.13 20.84
CA ALA A 660 -14.96 -1.60 22.02
C ALA A 660 -15.46 -0.20 22.42
N ASP A 661 -15.49 0.08 23.72
CA ASP A 661 -15.84 1.40 24.26
C ASP A 661 -14.70 2.43 24.13
N GLY A 662 -13.50 1.96 23.82
CA GLY A 662 -12.32 2.78 23.65
C GLY A 662 -11.03 1.97 23.60
N ILE A 663 -9.92 2.68 23.70
CA ILE A 663 -8.56 2.14 23.56
C ILE A 663 -7.71 2.60 24.75
N GLN A 664 -6.93 1.68 25.30
CA GLN A 664 -5.81 2.00 26.17
C GLN A 664 -4.52 1.92 25.34
N LEU A 665 -3.91 3.08 25.07
CA LEU A 665 -2.69 3.18 24.27
C LEU A 665 -1.48 2.74 25.11
N VAL A 666 -0.61 1.90 24.54
CA VAL A 666 0.57 1.32 25.22
C VAL A 666 1.86 1.70 24.52
N TYR A 667 1.81 1.81 23.19
CA TYR A 667 2.92 2.20 22.34
C TYR A 667 2.42 3.17 21.26
N ALA A 668 3.15 4.25 21.03
CA ALA A 668 2.93 5.14 19.90
C ALA A 668 4.24 5.47 19.21
N GLY A 669 4.50 4.80 18.09
CA GLY A 669 5.65 5.06 17.22
C GLY A 669 5.24 5.99 16.09
N PRO A 670 5.80 7.21 16.00
CA PRO A 670 5.64 8.03 14.80
C PRO A 670 6.51 7.47 13.68
N HIS A 671 6.02 7.60 12.46
CA HIS A 671 6.77 7.28 11.25
C HIS A 671 7.01 8.56 10.46
N CYS A 672 8.29 8.82 10.24
CA CYS A 672 8.84 9.96 9.55
C CYS A 672 10.18 9.59 8.91
N HIS A 673 10.63 10.31 7.89
CA HIS A 673 11.87 10.06 7.17
C HIS A 673 12.94 11.12 7.45
N ALA A 674 14.20 10.67 7.38
CA ALA A 674 15.34 11.56 7.38
C ALA A 674 15.52 12.23 6.02
N PRO A 675 16.16 13.41 5.94
CA PRO A 675 16.67 14.22 7.04
C PRO A 675 15.67 15.29 7.50
N SER A 676 14.51 15.38 6.85
CA SER A 676 13.60 16.52 6.96
C SER A 676 12.84 16.53 8.30
N CYS A 677 12.67 15.36 8.92
CA CYS A 677 11.95 15.21 10.17
C CYS A 677 12.37 16.18 11.29
N LEU A 678 11.41 16.91 11.86
CA LEU A 678 11.62 17.73 13.07
C LEU A 678 10.87 17.20 14.28
N SER A 679 9.56 16.91 14.15
CA SER A 679 8.76 16.35 15.25
C SER A 679 7.46 15.73 14.76
N MET A 680 6.87 14.90 15.62
CA MET A 680 5.48 14.47 15.54
C MET A 680 4.82 14.54 16.91
N GLU A 681 3.61 15.09 16.96
CA GLU A 681 2.82 15.27 18.18
C GLU A 681 1.43 14.65 18.03
N LEU A 682 0.96 14.00 19.09
CA LEU A 682 -0.39 13.45 19.20
C LEU A 682 -1.05 14.02 20.45
N TYR A 683 -2.21 14.64 20.27
CA TYR A 683 -3.01 15.25 21.35
C TYR A 683 -4.36 14.56 21.48
N ASN A 684 -4.89 14.52 22.69
CA ASN A 684 -6.32 14.45 22.90
C ASN A 684 -6.89 15.86 22.63
N ALA A 685 -7.56 16.01 21.49
CA ALA A 685 -8.02 17.31 20.99
C ALA A 685 -9.16 17.90 21.82
N ASP A 686 -9.95 17.05 22.50
CA ASP A 686 -11.08 17.49 23.32
C ASP A 686 -10.62 18.13 24.64
N THR A 687 -9.49 17.67 25.18
CA THR A 687 -8.92 18.13 26.44
C THR A 687 -7.72 19.07 26.27
N GLY A 688 -7.10 19.07 25.09
CA GLY A 688 -5.82 19.76 24.83
C GLY A 688 -4.60 19.05 25.44
N HIS A 689 -4.76 17.85 25.99
CA HIS A 689 -3.65 17.11 26.60
C HIS A 689 -2.73 16.51 25.52
N LEU A 690 -1.43 16.80 25.61
CA LEU A 690 -0.40 16.16 24.80
C LEU A 690 -0.22 14.71 25.26
N LEU A 691 -0.50 13.75 24.37
CA LEU A 691 -0.31 12.33 24.64
C LEU A 691 1.14 11.94 24.33
N CYS A 692 1.63 12.30 23.14
CA CYS A 692 2.98 11.94 22.70
C CYS A 692 3.60 13.06 21.89
N ARG A 693 4.88 13.38 22.16
CA ARG A 693 5.72 14.22 21.30
C ARG A 693 7.03 13.49 21.08
N SER A 694 7.29 13.11 19.83
CA SER A 694 8.55 12.49 19.43
C SER A 694 9.38 13.47 18.61
N GLU A 695 10.64 13.59 18.98
CA GLU A 695 11.67 14.36 18.27
C GLU A 695 12.75 13.36 17.83
N PRO A 696 13.10 13.29 16.55
CA PRO A 696 14.10 12.36 16.07
C PRO A 696 15.49 12.68 16.64
N ILE A 697 16.22 11.64 17.03
CA ILE A 697 17.61 11.72 17.43
C ILE A 697 18.46 11.63 16.16
N LYS A 698 19.21 12.69 15.86
CA LYS A 698 20.01 12.79 14.64
C LYS A 698 21.41 12.26 14.86
N GLY A 699 21.89 11.38 13.96
CA GLY A 699 23.27 10.93 13.96
C GLY A 699 24.25 12.08 13.73
N GLN A 700 25.43 11.99 14.35
CA GLN A 700 26.45 13.05 14.35
C GLN A 700 27.82 12.61 13.79
N SER A 701 28.00 11.33 13.52
CA SER A 701 29.27 10.72 13.16
C SER A 701 29.40 10.46 11.66
N THR A 702 30.62 10.58 11.15
CA THR A 702 30.96 10.18 9.77
C THR A 702 31.68 8.83 9.72
N ASP A 703 31.88 8.17 10.86
CA ASP A 703 32.76 7.00 11.00
C ASP A 703 32.14 5.86 11.82
N ARG A 704 30.94 6.05 12.38
CA ARG A 704 30.24 5.07 13.23
C ARG A 704 28.90 4.70 12.63
N VAL A 705 28.68 3.39 12.55
CA VAL A 705 27.36 2.82 12.25
C VAL A 705 26.41 3.08 13.42
N TYR A 706 25.13 3.30 13.11
CA TYR A 706 24.06 3.68 14.03
C TYR A 706 24.14 5.11 14.60
N ASP A 707 25.10 5.92 14.15
CA ASP A 707 25.24 7.34 14.47
C ASP A 707 25.60 8.14 13.20
N GLU A 708 25.30 7.62 12.02
CA GLU A 708 25.67 8.24 10.75
C GLU A 708 25.04 9.64 10.61
N LEU A 709 25.83 10.62 10.15
CA LEU A 709 25.35 11.96 9.85
C LEU A 709 24.25 11.88 8.79
N GLY A 710 23.09 12.47 9.07
CA GLY A 710 21.94 12.47 8.18
C GLY A 710 20.93 11.35 8.43
N TYR A 711 21.27 10.38 9.28
CA TYR A 711 20.32 9.39 9.80
C TYR A 711 19.57 9.90 11.05
N ILE A 712 18.37 9.36 11.28
CA ILE A 712 17.60 9.62 12.49
C ILE A 712 17.11 8.32 13.13
N ALA A 713 17.04 8.29 14.45
CA ALA A 713 16.25 7.31 15.22
C ALA A 713 15.03 8.01 15.83
N ILE A 714 13.88 7.34 15.86
CA ILE A 714 12.61 7.93 16.27
C ILE A 714 12.12 7.26 17.55
N PRO A 715 12.32 7.88 18.72
CA PRO A 715 11.87 7.29 19.98
C PRO A 715 10.32 7.23 20.02
N PRO A 716 9.72 6.08 20.40
CA PRO A 716 8.28 5.98 20.60
C PRO A 716 7.87 6.58 21.95
N CYS A 717 6.59 6.86 22.13
CA CYS A 717 6.02 6.99 23.46
C CYS A 717 5.52 5.64 23.97
N LEU A 718 5.79 5.36 25.25
CA LEU A 718 5.36 4.15 25.94
C LEU A 718 4.52 4.48 27.17
N TRP A 719 3.55 3.63 27.45
CA TRP A 719 2.77 3.70 28.68
C TRP A 719 2.65 2.32 29.31
N GLY A 720 2.86 2.26 30.62
CA GLY A 720 2.83 1.02 31.39
C GLY A 720 2.89 1.30 32.87
N TYR A 721 2.74 0.26 33.68
CA TYR A 721 2.73 0.37 35.14
C TYR A 721 4.13 0.13 35.77
N GLU A 722 5.15 0.05 34.92
CA GLU A 722 6.54 -0.10 35.36
C GLU A 722 7.14 1.25 35.75
N GLU A 723 8.17 1.20 36.59
CA GLU A 723 8.90 2.39 36.98
C GLU A 723 9.57 3.05 35.76
N GLY A 724 9.50 4.38 35.69
CA GLY A 724 10.02 5.16 34.57
C GLY A 724 9.04 5.33 33.40
N LEU A 725 7.83 4.74 33.46
CA LEU A 725 6.76 4.94 32.49
C LEU A 725 5.59 5.75 33.07
N MET A 726 4.86 6.42 32.18
CA MET A 726 3.56 7.00 32.51
C MET A 726 2.49 5.92 32.49
N ASP A 727 1.50 6.02 33.39
CA ASP A 727 0.35 5.12 33.39
C ASP A 727 -0.41 5.22 32.06
N PRO A 728 -0.91 4.09 31.52
CA PRO A 728 -1.73 4.11 30.32
C PRO A 728 -3.01 4.94 30.45
N ILE A 729 -3.34 5.67 29.39
CA ILE A 729 -4.53 6.52 29.32
C ILE A 729 -5.63 5.79 28.55
N PHE A 730 -6.84 5.75 29.12
CA PHE A 730 -8.03 5.30 28.41
C PHE A 730 -8.58 6.43 27.54
N LEU A 731 -8.74 6.16 26.25
CA LEU A 731 -9.33 7.04 25.26
C LEU A 731 -10.69 6.46 24.84
N PRO A 732 -11.82 7.10 25.17
CA PRO A 732 -13.14 6.60 24.78
C PRO A 732 -13.33 6.71 23.26
N SER A 733 -14.20 5.88 22.67
CA SER A 733 -14.46 5.83 21.22
C SER A 733 -14.80 7.19 20.60
N ASN A 734 -15.50 8.05 21.34
CA ASN A 734 -15.90 9.37 20.87
C ASN A 734 -14.83 10.46 21.06
N ALA A 735 -13.67 10.14 21.65
CA ALA A 735 -12.60 11.11 21.80
C ALA A 735 -12.00 11.48 20.44
N THR A 736 -11.69 12.76 20.27
CA THR A 736 -11.01 13.30 19.10
C THR A 736 -9.52 13.40 19.37
N LEU A 737 -8.71 12.92 18.42
CA LEU A 737 -7.26 13.06 18.42
C LEU A 737 -6.82 14.09 17.37
N LEU A 738 -5.74 14.80 17.68
CA LEU A 738 -5.06 15.72 16.76
C LEU A 738 -3.61 15.26 16.59
N ALA A 739 -3.24 14.93 15.36
CA ALA A 739 -1.87 14.67 14.97
C ALA A 739 -1.28 15.91 14.29
N ILE A 740 -0.04 16.26 14.66
CA ILE A 740 0.72 17.35 14.06
C ILE A 740 2.09 16.84 13.66
N LYS A 741 2.47 17.10 12.41
CA LYS A 741 3.76 16.73 11.84
C LYS A 741 4.51 17.98 11.43
N ARG A 742 5.81 18.04 11.74
CA ARG A 742 6.70 19.15 11.33
C ARG A 742 7.97 18.63 10.67
N ASN A 743 8.35 19.28 9.58
CA ASN A 743 9.54 18.99 8.79
C ASN A 743 10.30 20.27 8.47
N ASN A 744 11.61 20.16 8.36
CA ASN A 744 12.46 21.19 7.80
C ASN A 744 12.26 21.20 6.29
N ASN A 745 11.76 22.32 5.76
CA ASN A 745 11.51 22.48 4.33
C ASN A 745 12.45 23.51 3.69
N THR A 746 13.68 23.63 4.20
CA THR A 746 14.73 24.45 3.55
C THR A 746 15.00 23.95 2.13
N LEU A 747 14.88 22.63 1.92
CA LEU A 747 14.86 21.97 0.62
C LEU A 747 13.51 21.27 0.44
N LEU A 748 13.16 21.00 -0.82
CA LEU A 748 12.06 20.09 -1.16
C LEU A 748 12.43 18.68 -0.69
N HIS A 749 11.49 17.96 -0.08
CA HIS A 749 11.58 16.51 0.07
C HIS A 749 10.29 15.90 -0.52
N THR A 750 10.41 14.90 -1.38
CA THR A 750 9.26 14.05 -1.76
C THR A 750 9.16 12.91 -0.76
N GLY A 751 8.24 11.95 -0.91
CA GLY A 751 8.36 10.66 -0.22
C GLY A 751 8.17 10.62 1.30
N GLU A 752 7.93 11.76 1.95
CA GLU A 752 7.88 11.86 3.41
C GLU A 752 6.63 11.18 4.00
N MET A 753 6.73 10.66 5.23
CA MET A 753 5.61 10.04 5.95
C MET A 753 5.25 10.75 7.26
N ALA A 754 4.00 10.60 7.67
CA ALA A 754 3.46 11.23 8.88
C ALA A 754 2.45 10.32 9.60
N SER A 755 2.72 9.02 9.64
CA SER A 755 1.79 8.04 10.20
C SER A 755 2.10 7.70 11.65
N TRP A 756 1.08 7.30 12.40
CA TRP A 756 1.19 6.77 13.74
C TRP A 756 1.03 5.25 13.70
N GLN A 757 2.07 4.55 14.12
CA GLN A 757 2.14 3.10 14.25
C GLN A 757 2.06 2.76 15.73
N CYS A 758 0.84 2.54 16.18
CA CYS A 758 0.50 2.40 17.58
C CYS A 758 0.24 0.94 17.96
N ARG A 759 0.32 0.65 19.26
CA ARG A 759 -0.18 -0.56 19.89
C ARG A 759 -1.02 -0.22 21.10
N GLY A 760 -2.13 -0.94 21.27
CA GLY A 760 -3.02 -0.73 22.40
C GLY A 760 -3.91 -1.92 22.70
N VAL A 761 -4.64 -1.79 23.81
CA VAL A 761 -5.66 -2.74 24.24
C VAL A 761 -7.03 -2.14 24.02
N PHE A 762 -7.91 -2.86 23.32
CA PHE A 762 -9.31 -2.48 23.15
C PHE A 762 -10.12 -2.86 24.40
N VAL A 763 -10.78 -1.89 25.02
CA VAL A 763 -11.54 -2.07 26.25
C VAL A 763 -13.03 -2.23 25.92
N VAL A 764 -13.64 -3.31 26.40
CA VAL A 764 -15.08 -3.59 26.25
C VAL A 764 -15.68 -3.72 27.65
N ASN A 765 -16.41 -2.70 28.14
CA ASN A 765 -17.18 -2.81 29.37
C ASN A 765 -18.49 -3.54 29.08
N LYS A 766 -18.52 -4.86 29.32
CA LYS A 766 -19.79 -5.58 29.45
C LYS A 766 -20.51 -5.14 30.73
N LYS A 767 -21.20 -4.00 30.69
CA LYS A 767 -22.35 -3.79 31.59
C LYS A 767 -23.51 -4.65 31.10
N THR A 768 -23.46 -5.95 31.44
CA THR A 768 -24.59 -6.85 31.76
C THR A 768 -24.07 -8.29 31.85
N GLY A 769 -23.99 -8.84 33.07
CA GLY A 769 -23.83 -10.28 33.31
C GLY A 769 -22.58 -10.73 34.08
N ALA A 770 -22.61 -10.54 35.40
CA ALA A 770 -21.87 -11.25 36.45
C ALA A 770 -20.32 -11.16 36.53
N GLU A 771 -19.88 -10.51 37.62
CA GLU A 771 -18.64 -10.73 38.40
C GLU A 771 -17.27 -10.63 37.69
N THR A 772 -16.73 -9.41 37.63
CA THR A 772 -15.29 -9.20 37.82
C THR A 772 -15.04 -8.80 39.27
N GLY A 773 -14.34 -9.68 39.99
CA GLY A 773 -13.89 -9.47 41.36
C GLY A 773 -12.97 -8.25 41.47
N ASP A 774 -13.49 -7.24 42.16
CA ASP A 774 -12.83 -6.41 43.17
C ASP A 774 -11.29 -6.29 43.13
N ARG A 775 -10.79 -5.27 42.39
CA ARG A 775 -9.65 -4.43 42.80
C ARG A 775 -9.89 -2.97 42.41
N GLY A 776 -11.09 -2.50 42.72
CA GLY A 776 -11.53 -1.15 42.39
C GLY A 776 -12.42 -0.58 43.47
N LYS A 777 -12.01 -0.64 44.75
CA LYS A 777 -12.64 0.17 45.80
C LYS A 777 -11.63 0.77 46.79
N ALA A 778 -11.52 2.08 46.65
CA ALA A 778 -11.55 3.09 47.70
C ALA A 778 -10.35 3.23 48.64
N VAL A 779 -9.58 4.30 48.43
CA VAL A 779 -9.21 5.20 49.53
C VAL A 779 -9.80 6.57 49.23
N ASN A 780 -11.09 6.72 49.52
CA ASN A 780 -11.67 8.00 49.87
C ASN A 780 -12.04 7.89 51.35
N LYS A 781 -11.20 8.46 52.21
CA LYS A 781 -11.55 8.80 53.59
C LYS A 781 -11.49 10.32 53.70
N GLU A 782 -12.66 10.92 53.74
CA GLU A 782 -12.86 12.31 54.14
C GLU A 782 -12.29 12.56 55.54
N LYS A 783 -11.61 13.68 55.70
CA LYS A 783 -11.65 14.48 56.92
C LYS A 783 -11.99 15.92 56.54
N THR A 784 -13.14 16.35 57.04
CA THR A 784 -13.80 17.64 56.95
C THR A 784 -13.09 18.73 57.79
N MET A 785 -12.99 19.95 57.25
CA MET A 785 -12.98 21.30 57.89
C MET A 785 -12.25 22.26 56.92
N PHE A 786 -12.80 23.37 56.41
CA PHE A 786 -13.61 24.43 57.00
C PHE A 786 -14.51 25.14 55.96
N GLN A 787 -15.61 25.70 56.47
CA GLN A 787 -16.55 26.64 55.84
C GLN A 787 -15.86 27.83 55.16
N ILE A 788 -16.41 28.27 54.04
CA ILE A 788 -16.28 29.65 53.54
C ILE A 788 -17.62 30.32 53.84
N ASP A 789 -17.60 31.26 54.77
CA ASP A 789 -18.71 32.16 55.06
C ASP A 789 -18.92 33.14 53.90
N VAL A 790 -20.19 33.33 53.56
CA VAL A 790 -20.68 34.41 52.71
C VAL A 790 -20.74 35.69 53.54
N ALA A 791 -20.11 36.76 53.06
CA ALA A 791 -20.36 38.12 53.52
C ALA A 791 -20.45 39.06 52.31
N GLU A 792 -21.66 39.55 52.06
CA GLU A 792 -21.97 40.70 51.21
C GLU A 792 -21.90 42.02 52.02
N ASN A 793 -21.66 43.10 51.26
CA ASN A 793 -21.95 44.53 51.49
C ASN A 793 -20.82 45.49 51.91
N ASP A 794 -20.47 46.34 50.92
CA ASP A 794 -20.55 47.82 50.89
C ASP A 794 -19.73 48.63 51.92
N GLU A 795 -19.09 49.77 51.63
CA GLU A 795 -19.45 50.88 50.74
C GLU A 795 -18.24 51.85 50.57
N GLN A 796 -18.17 52.56 49.42
CA GLN A 796 -17.62 53.93 49.19
C GLN A 796 -16.12 54.22 49.50
N GLU A 797 -15.33 54.93 48.68
CA GLU A 797 -15.57 56.23 48.03
C GLU A 797 -14.46 56.55 46.99
N LEU A 798 -14.85 57.33 45.97
CA LEU A 798 -14.06 58.31 45.18
C LEU A 798 -13.01 57.84 44.13
N ASN A 799 -12.80 58.48 42.97
CA ASN A 799 -13.58 59.29 42.02
C ASN A 799 -12.62 59.64 40.86
N GLN A 800 -13.17 59.75 39.64
CA GLN A 800 -12.74 60.61 38.51
C GLN A 800 -11.61 60.24 37.52
N ARG A 801 -12.08 60.11 36.25
CA ARG A 801 -11.57 60.75 34.98
C ARG A 801 -10.27 60.17 34.39
N SER A 802 -10.07 59.99 33.07
CA SER A 802 -10.77 60.36 31.83
C SER A 802 -10.10 59.55 30.68
N ARG A 803 -10.84 58.90 29.76
CA ARG A 803 -11.13 59.31 28.35
C ARG A 803 -9.96 59.44 27.35
N ARG A 804 -10.17 58.77 26.20
CA ARG A 804 -9.70 59.00 24.80
C ARG A 804 -8.24 58.60 24.47
N GLY A 805 -7.93 58.01 23.32
CA GLY A 805 -8.73 57.69 22.13
C GLY A 805 -7.88 56.99 21.07
N SER A 806 -8.56 56.41 20.07
CA SER A 806 -7.99 56.04 18.76
C SER A 806 -7.44 57.28 18.04
N PRO A 807 -6.55 57.08 17.04
CA PRO A 807 -7.01 57.40 15.69
C PRO A 807 -6.50 56.48 14.57
N GLU A 808 -7.22 56.67 13.47
CA GLU A 808 -7.16 56.15 12.11
C GLU A 808 -5.79 56.20 11.39
N VAL A 809 -5.73 55.34 10.36
CA VAL A 809 -4.84 55.35 9.19
C VAL A 809 -5.11 56.59 8.31
N PRO A 810 -4.11 57.17 7.63
CA PRO A 810 -4.10 57.09 6.17
C PRO A 810 -2.71 56.98 5.49
N VAL A 811 -2.79 56.51 4.24
CA VAL A 811 -1.78 56.31 3.17
C VAL A 811 -1.12 54.94 3.11
#